data_AF-A0A354CRG0-F1
#
_entry.id   AF-A0A354CRG0-F1
#
_cell.length_a   1.000
_cell.length_b   1.000
_cell.length_c   1.000
_cell.angle_alpha   90.00
_cell.angle_beta   90.00
_cell.angle_gamma   90.00
#
_symmetry.space_group_name_H-M   'P 1'
#
loop_
_entity.id
_entity.type
_entity.pdbx_description
1 polymer ?
#
loop_
_entity_poly.entity_id
_entity_poly.type
_entity_poly.pdbx_seq_one_letter_code
_entity_poly.pdbx_strand_id
1 'polypeptide(L)'
;LAKVTFPSTLTKIGDSAFKGCSVLTDPVFNDGLTAIGDYAFESCNSIENINLPDSVTSVGHSAFYDCTNIVSAVLSEGLTAIYSLAFAGCTSLNTVNLPKRLERIGGNIFDGCPLKSVYCPDNSKSAVYAIDNDLPMVLTPFEGEKPEDSLIDYEKSGYKTSFSSITASGNLAVVCDFQFEDNNSPYSTIKIKIPDGYELIENALSTEGCYEYDISENDSCICIYADSGKGRVSAVFKPVRSCIPVTYATISYNNTEDVLGIICEEVPALTVNTDSLTNKPEITVTGVAPPKSEVTLFVNDKQVGTATSNKAGYYTAKITIPNPENGKKYTVTAKSLSSETKTASALIEYAEDSPVLTGMKMIYNKSTYDLMNSKNINVTFILESFHGVTPFRFELAFENPESVCAAFVTSTRNGITKYLEAKWDETGEIFVAEGYFDENDHDYVPGKLSIAFQKNRETGFDFDEVSSQVEEELEKGLPDGQLSDVKCTYTAEDEIITIDLNKNPELMQYLNWGNQTNTRLGANAGIQSIEARIKKEVFNVDVNSSHYLNEYKYNNYKIVVKTADKVLNDGIDFVDLFTGADDFYSYFVDTSDKKYIANLNFSNLGTWAMVVDDVVNNKVIQAYIEYNTLGIAKPFFDSTAFSIVGDACGYISDQFDIHDDYEELAKNIRKSTLLTESQKQKALKQAQYLGVARHMFSTCMLAAKVAGAFAGPLSLPISIGLGLIENFGDMLFEMQAADILDGSFSAKMNWYVDPSGYVYEAVTSNRLQDVKATAYWIPLDPDDPDFWNKKPDGLPEGNEKAEIWNAEEYSQPNPIYTDADGMYAWDTPEGWWIVKYEKEGYETAYSDWMPVPPPQLEVNIAMTSKEAPRVTEVVKTDNSITVKFSKYIDPKTSENIEVYDANGNKIAYVLEYSDAEISADGAVYVREVTLKFAGGTDSVVKVVIPKTVLSYSGTETKAHTEIYGSSQIKLGDVNVDGKLSAVDAKWVLQAVSGSRVLTPEQQAAADVNGDGKINAVDAKWILQAVSGSRVLD
;
A
#
# COMPACT_ATOMS: atom_id res chain seq x y z
N LEU A 1 -31.77 -24.80 -22.21
CA LEU A 1 -32.10 -26.03 -21.45
C LEU A 1 -32.57 -25.59 -20.07
N ALA A 2 -33.70 -26.06 -19.54
CA ALA A 2 -34.24 -25.58 -18.26
C ALA A 2 -33.91 -26.48 -17.05
N LYS A 3 -33.74 -27.79 -17.28
CA LYS A 3 -33.39 -28.76 -16.25
C LYS A 3 -32.49 -29.84 -16.83
N VAL A 4 -31.55 -30.35 -16.03
CA VAL A 4 -30.70 -31.49 -16.34
C VAL A 4 -30.74 -32.49 -15.18
N THR A 5 -30.55 -33.77 -15.48
CA THR A 5 -30.38 -34.82 -14.45
C THR A 5 -29.21 -35.68 -14.87
N PHE A 6 -28.21 -35.79 -13.99
CA PHE A 6 -26.98 -36.52 -14.27
C PHE A 6 -27.11 -37.98 -13.83
N PRO A 7 -26.68 -38.95 -14.66
CA PRO A 7 -26.69 -40.36 -14.28
C PRO A 7 -25.62 -40.63 -13.22
N SER A 8 -25.86 -41.60 -12.34
CA SER A 8 -24.94 -41.94 -11.23
C SER A 8 -23.55 -42.39 -11.68
N THR A 9 -23.40 -42.84 -12.93
CA THR A 9 -22.12 -43.26 -13.53
C THR A 9 -21.31 -42.09 -14.11
N LEU A 10 -21.84 -40.86 -14.10
CA LEU A 10 -21.13 -39.70 -14.64
C LEU A 10 -19.99 -39.32 -13.68
N THR A 11 -18.77 -39.28 -14.19
CA THR A 11 -17.58 -38.92 -13.41
C THR A 11 -17.00 -37.55 -13.77
N LYS A 12 -17.33 -36.99 -14.94
CA LYS A 12 -16.84 -35.68 -15.38
C LYS A 12 -17.90 -34.94 -16.19
N ILE A 13 -18.04 -33.64 -15.94
CA ILE A 13 -18.72 -32.71 -16.85
C ILE A 13 -17.66 -32.12 -17.77
N GLY A 14 -17.85 -32.28 -19.07
CA GLY A 14 -16.90 -31.81 -20.08
C GLY A 14 -16.91 -30.29 -20.26
N ASP A 15 -15.90 -29.80 -20.98
CA ASP A 15 -15.73 -28.38 -21.24
C ASP A 15 -16.93 -27.83 -22.04
N SER A 16 -17.41 -26.65 -21.66
CA SER A 16 -18.55 -25.95 -22.27
C SER A 16 -19.87 -26.76 -22.33
N ALA A 17 -20.04 -27.83 -21.55
CA ALA A 17 -21.17 -28.76 -21.69
C ALA A 17 -22.56 -28.11 -21.56
N PHE A 18 -22.68 -27.07 -20.74
CA PHE A 18 -23.90 -26.30 -20.49
C PHE A 18 -23.74 -24.80 -20.72
N LYS A 19 -22.65 -24.37 -21.36
CA LYS A 19 -22.38 -22.95 -21.66
C LYS A 19 -23.58 -22.26 -22.30
N GLY A 20 -23.95 -21.10 -21.77
CA GLY A 20 -25.04 -20.25 -22.24
C GLY A 20 -26.44 -20.81 -22.00
N CYS A 21 -26.60 -21.85 -21.17
CA CYS A 21 -27.92 -22.34 -20.76
C CYS A 21 -28.55 -21.38 -19.73
N SER A 22 -28.91 -20.17 -20.16
CA SER A 22 -29.35 -19.05 -19.32
C SER A 22 -30.63 -19.29 -18.50
N VAL A 23 -31.40 -20.33 -18.83
CA VAL A 23 -32.64 -20.74 -18.14
C VAL A 23 -32.49 -22.05 -17.36
N LEU A 24 -31.28 -22.62 -17.30
CA LEU A 24 -31.00 -23.82 -16.52
C LEU A 24 -31.05 -23.45 -15.05
N THR A 25 -31.96 -24.08 -14.31
CA THR A 25 -32.03 -23.96 -12.85
C THR A 25 -31.01 -24.88 -12.19
N ASP A 26 -30.86 -24.76 -10.87
CA ASP A 26 -29.94 -25.52 -10.01
C ASP A 26 -29.72 -26.98 -10.44
N PRO A 27 -28.50 -27.32 -10.91
CA PRO A 27 -28.14 -28.68 -11.29
C PRO A 27 -27.97 -29.57 -10.04
N VAL A 28 -28.54 -30.78 -10.08
CA VAL A 28 -28.33 -31.81 -9.04
C VAL A 28 -27.22 -32.75 -9.48
N PHE A 29 -26.03 -32.57 -8.92
CA PHE A 29 -24.85 -33.40 -9.19
C PHE A 29 -24.91 -34.75 -8.47
N ASN A 30 -24.21 -35.76 -8.98
CA ASN A 30 -24.11 -37.09 -8.37
C ASN A 30 -22.83 -37.25 -7.55
N ASP A 31 -22.87 -38.06 -6.49
CA ASP A 31 -21.73 -38.35 -5.58
C ASP A 31 -20.49 -39.00 -6.23
N GLY A 32 -20.57 -39.36 -7.51
CA GLY A 32 -19.46 -39.93 -8.29
C GLY A 32 -18.76 -38.92 -9.20
N LEU A 33 -19.21 -37.67 -9.22
CA LEU A 33 -18.64 -36.61 -10.05
C LEU A 33 -17.29 -36.16 -9.47
N THR A 34 -16.22 -36.25 -10.26
CA THR A 34 -14.87 -35.90 -9.81
C THR A 34 -14.35 -34.59 -10.39
N ALA A 35 -14.90 -34.11 -11.51
CA ALA A 35 -14.39 -32.90 -12.17
C ALA A 35 -15.47 -32.13 -12.96
N ILE A 36 -15.34 -30.81 -12.96
CA ILE A 36 -16.08 -29.87 -13.81
C ILE A 36 -15.09 -29.22 -14.78
N GLY A 37 -15.34 -29.37 -16.08
CA GLY A 37 -14.49 -28.85 -17.15
C GLY A 37 -14.54 -27.34 -17.33
N ASP A 38 -13.69 -26.85 -18.21
CA ASP A 38 -13.56 -25.42 -18.49
C ASP A 38 -14.85 -24.88 -19.13
N TYR A 39 -15.31 -23.70 -18.72
CA TYR A 39 -16.52 -23.04 -19.23
C TYR A 39 -17.82 -23.87 -19.08
N ALA A 40 -17.82 -24.93 -18.27
CA ALA A 40 -18.88 -25.95 -18.26
C ALA A 40 -20.30 -25.37 -18.06
N PHE A 41 -20.44 -24.33 -17.23
CA PHE A 41 -21.68 -23.63 -16.91
C PHE A 41 -21.60 -22.12 -17.15
N GLU A 42 -20.67 -21.66 -17.99
CA GLU A 42 -20.52 -20.22 -18.29
C GLU A 42 -21.85 -19.58 -18.75
N SER A 43 -22.19 -18.42 -18.20
CA SER A 43 -23.42 -17.65 -18.48
C SER A 43 -24.73 -18.45 -18.26
N CYS A 44 -24.75 -19.32 -17.25
CA CYS A 44 -25.96 -20.01 -16.78
C CYS A 44 -26.72 -19.16 -15.75
N ASN A 45 -27.28 -18.04 -16.20
CA ASN A 45 -27.81 -16.97 -15.34
C ASN A 45 -29.09 -17.32 -14.54
N SER A 46 -29.64 -18.54 -14.63
CA SER A 46 -30.77 -18.98 -13.78
C SER A 46 -30.36 -19.96 -12.68
N ILE A 47 -29.07 -20.29 -12.56
CA ILE A 47 -28.57 -21.07 -11.44
C ILE A 47 -28.43 -20.13 -10.25
N GLU A 48 -29.07 -20.46 -9.14
CA GLU A 48 -29.01 -19.71 -7.89
C GLU A 48 -28.10 -20.40 -6.87
N ASN A 49 -28.07 -21.74 -6.90
CA ASN A 49 -27.30 -22.53 -5.95
C ASN A 49 -26.43 -23.57 -6.66
N ILE A 50 -25.17 -23.66 -6.25
CA ILE A 50 -24.24 -24.71 -6.63
C ILE A 50 -23.87 -25.51 -5.39
N ASN A 51 -24.14 -26.82 -5.41
CA ASN A 51 -23.77 -27.76 -4.35
C ASN A 51 -22.86 -28.84 -4.93
N LEU A 52 -21.54 -28.64 -4.86
CA LEU A 52 -20.58 -29.62 -5.38
C LEU A 52 -20.45 -30.80 -4.41
N PRO A 53 -20.53 -32.06 -4.88
CA PRO A 53 -20.33 -33.21 -4.00
C PRO A 53 -18.86 -33.34 -3.61
N ASP A 54 -18.59 -33.90 -2.42
CA ASP A 54 -17.24 -34.04 -1.84
C ASP A 54 -16.26 -34.85 -2.72
N SER A 55 -16.77 -35.61 -3.69
CA SER A 55 -15.98 -36.33 -4.67
C SER A 55 -15.30 -35.43 -5.72
N VAL A 56 -15.75 -34.18 -5.87
CA VAL A 56 -15.19 -33.23 -6.85
C VAL A 56 -13.83 -32.76 -6.36
N THR A 57 -12.80 -32.99 -7.18
CA THR A 57 -11.41 -32.61 -6.89
C THR A 57 -10.95 -31.38 -7.68
N SER A 58 -11.64 -31.01 -8.77
CA SER A 58 -11.25 -29.86 -9.60
C SER A 58 -12.43 -29.13 -10.27
N VAL A 59 -12.36 -27.80 -10.28
CA VAL A 59 -13.25 -26.88 -11.03
C VAL A 59 -12.43 -26.10 -12.07
N GLY A 60 -12.74 -26.30 -13.35
CA GLY A 60 -12.02 -25.73 -14.50
C GLY A 60 -12.09 -24.20 -14.66
N HIS A 61 -11.32 -23.69 -15.63
CA HIS A 61 -11.26 -22.27 -15.95
C HIS A 61 -12.64 -21.75 -16.34
N SER A 62 -13.04 -20.61 -15.79
CA SER A 62 -14.32 -19.97 -16.11
C SER A 62 -15.55 -20.90 -16.00
N ALA A 63 -15.48 -21.97 -15.19
CA ALA A 63 -16.52 -23.00 -15.15
C ALA A 63 -17.92 -22.45 -14.84
N PHE A 64 -18.02 -21.42 -14.02
CA PHE A 64 -19.25 -20.69 -13.66
C PHE A 64 -19.14 -19.19 -13.98
N TYR A 65 -18.31 -18.81 -14.96
CA TYR A 65 -18.13 -17.41 -15.35
C TYR A 65 -19.46 -16.76 -15.78
N ASP A 66 -19.71 -15.53 -15.36
CA ASP A 66 -20.92 -14.75 -15.65
C ASP A 66 -22.25 -15.43 -15.23
N CYS A 67 -22.21 -16.35 -14.25
CA CYS A 67 -23.43 -16.89 -13.64
C CYS A 67 -24.01 -15.90 -12.62
N THR A 68 -24.61 -14.82 -13.12
CA THR A 68 -25.00 -13.63 -12.34
C THR A 68 -25.93 -13.87 -11.16
N ASN A 69 -26.71 -14.97 -11.16
CA ASN A 69 -27.70 -15.26 -10.13
C ASN A 69 -27.20 -16.24 -9.05
N ILE A 70 -25.96 -16.77 -9.14
CA ILE A 70 -25.45 -17.64 -8.09
C ILE A 70 -25.30 -16.84 -6.81
N VAL A 71 -26.10 -17.17 -5.80
CA VAL A 71 -26.08 -16.53 -4.48
C VAL A 71 -25.20 -17.33 -3.51
N SER A 72 -25.17 -18.66 -3.67
CA SER A 72 -24.43 -19.58 -2.81
C SER A 72 -23.73 -20.66 -3.62
N ALA A 73 -22.46 -20.88 -3.31
CA ALA A 73 -21.65 -21.97 -3.84
C ALA A 73 -21.06 -22.78 -2.67
N VAL A 74 -21.61 -23.97 -2.44
CA VAL A 74 -21.03 -24.97 -1.53
C VAL A 74 -19.99 -25.77 -2.32
N LEU A 75 -18.72 -25.52 -1.99
CA LEU A 75 -17.57 -26.20 -2.58
C LEU A 75 -17.31 -27.53 -1.86
N SER A 76 -16.68 -28.47 -2.58
CA SER A 76 -16.27 -29.77 -2.04
C SER A 76 -15.13 -29.62 -1.04
N GLU A 77 -15.18 -30.31 0.10
CA GLU A 77 -14.05 -30.40 1.05
C GLU A 77 -12.85 -31.17 0.45
N GLY A 78 -13.09 -32.03 -0.54
CA GLY A 78 -12.07 -32.78 -1.29
C GLY A 78 -11.45 -32.01 -2.46
N LEU A 79 -11.83 -30.74 -2.67
CA LEU A 79 -11.38 -29.93 -3.79
C LEU A 79 -9.90 -29.55 -3.62
N THR A 80 -9.08 -29.93 -4.60
CA THR A 80 -7.64 -29.62 -4.61
C THR A 80 -7.26 -28.53 -5.62
N ALA A 81 -8.13 -28.25 -6.60
CA ALA A 81 -7.88 -27.26 -7.63
C ALA A 81 -9.12 -26.43 -8.00
N ILE A 82 -8.98 -25.10 -7.98
CA ILE A 82 -9.89 -24.15 -8.62
C ILE A 82 -9.08 -23.33 -9.60
N TYR A 83 -9.45 -23.36 -10.88
CA TYR A 83 -8.72 -22.65 -11.94
C TYR A 83 -9.21 -21.21 -12.12
N SER A 84 -8.47 -20.42 -12.90
CA SER A 84 -8.69 -18.97 -13.00
C SER A 84 -10.09 -18.62 -13.49
N LEU A 85 -10.64 -17.51 -12.99
CA LEU A 85 -11.97 -16.98 -13.35
C LEU A 85 -13.15 -17.93 -13.09
N ALA A 86 -12.97 -19.02 -12.33
CA ALA A 86 -13.99 -20.07 -12.19
C ALA A 86 -15.37 -19.55 -11.74
N PHE A 87 -15.44 -18.50 -10.93
CA PHE A 87 -16.67 -17.85 -10.48
C PHE A 87 -16.73 -16.35 -10.82
N ALA A 88 -15.85 -15.85 -11.70
CA ALA A 88 -15.82 -14.43 -12.02
C ALA A 88 -17.13 -13.98 -12.70
N GLY A 89 -17.62 -12.78 -12.39
CA GLY A 89 -18.90 -12.26 -12.87
C GLY A 89 -20.14 -12.86 -12.17
N CYS A 90 -19.98 -13.66 -11.10
CA CYS A 90 -21.10 -14.09 -10.26
C CYS A 90 -21.56 -12.93 -9.37
N THR A 91 -22.28 -11.98 -9.95
CA THR A 91 -22.65 -10.69 -9.32
C THR A 91 -23.63 -10.81 -8.15
N SER A 92 -24.16 -12.00 -7.84
CA SER A 92 -24.99 -12.25 -6.65
C SER A 92 -24.25 -13.02 -5.54
N LEU A 93 -23.03 -13.49 -5.80
CA LEU A 93 -22.26 -14.31 -4.87
C LEU A 93 -21.66 -13.41 -3.78
N ASN A 94 -22.20 -13.52 -2.57
CA ASN A 94 -21.80 -12.68 -1.43
C ASN A 94 -20.91 -13.41 -0.42
N THR A 95 -20.93 -14.74 -0.38
CA THR A 95 -20.20 -15.54 0.60
C THR A 95 -19.72 -16.84 -0.02
N VAL A 96 -18.50 -17.24 0.30
CA VAL A 96 -17.94 -18.53 -0.14
C VAL A 96 -17.03 -19.12 0.93
N ASN A 97 -17.08 -20.44 1.08
CA ASN A 97 -16.18 -21.20 1.94
C ASN A 97 -15.12 -21.87 1.06
N LEU A 98 -13.85 -21.46 1.21
CA LEU A 98 -12.75 -22.09 0.51
C LEU A 98 -12.28 -23.34 1.26
N PRO A 99 -12.13 -24.49 0.59
CA PRO A 99 -11.79 -25.74 1.25
C PRO A 99 -10.34 -25.80 1.73
N LYS A 100 -10.09 -26.62 2.76
CA LYS A 100 -8.82 -26.70 3.52
C LYS A 100 -7.61 -27.13 2.70
N ARG A 101 -7.79 -27.89 1.62
CA ARG A 101 -6.71 -28.56 0.88
C ARG A 101 -6.61 -28.10 -0.57
N LEU A 102 -6.86 -26.81 -0.83
CA LEU A 102 -6.58 -26.23 -2.14
C LEU A 102 -5.08 -26.15 -2.38
N GLU A 103 -4.60 -26.99 -3.30
CA GLU A 103 -3.20 -27.02 -3.75
C GLU A 103 -2.96 -26.03 -4.89
N ARG A 104 -3.98 -25.85 -5.74
CA ARG A 104 -3.94 -24.99 -6.94
C ARG A 104 -5.10 -24.01 -6.93
N ILE A 105 -4.77 -22.72 -6.89
CA ILE A 105 -5.72 -21.62 -6.89
C ILE A 105 -5.37 -20.72 -8.06
N GLY A 106 -6.27 -20.61 -9.04
CA GLY A 106 -6.11 -19.73 -10.19
C GLY A 106 -6.30 -18.26 -9.82
N GLY A 107 -5.90 -17.36 -10.72
CA GLY A 107 -6.09 -15.92 -10.52
C GLY A 107 -7.56 -15.50 -10.72
N ASN A 108 -7.97 -14.43 -10.05
CA ASN A 108 -9.24 -13.74 -10.29
C ASN A 108 -10.48 -14.66 -10.19
N ILE A 109 -10.47 -15.66 -9.31
CA ILE A 109 -11.57 -16.66 -9.20
C ILE A 109 -12.92 -15.98 -8.94
N PHE A 110 -12.93 -14.90 -8.17
CA PHE A 110 -14.13 -14.16 -7.76
C PHE A 110 -14.17 -12.72 -8.29
N ASP A 111 -13.43 -12.43 -9.37
CA ASP A 111 -13.44 -11.09 -9.96
C ASP A 111 -14.87 -10.68 -10.37
N GLY A 112 -15.26 -9.45 -10.06
CA GLY A 112 -16.63 -8.94 -10.25
C GLY A 112 -17.70 -9.56 -9.32
N CYS A 113 -17.34 -10.31 -8.27
CA CYS A 113 -18.29 -10.79 -7.25
C CYS A 113 -18.37 -9.80 -6.07
N PRO A 114 -19.57 -9.42 -5.58
CA PRO A 114 -19.72 -8.54 -4.41
C PRO A 114 -19.60 -9.33 -3.11
N LEU A 115 -18.47 -10.03 -2.93
CA LEU A 115 -18.21 -10.82 -1.74
C LEU A 115 -18.18 -9.92 -0.50
N LYS A 116 -18.98 -10.28 0.51
CA LYS A 116 -18.96 -9.71 1.85
C LYS A 116 -18.04 -10.48 2.79
N SER A 117 -17.92 -11.81 2.57
CA SER A 117 -17.06 -12.66 3.39
C SER A 117 -16.52 -13.86 2.61
N VAL A 118 -15.25 -14.19 2.84
CA VAL A 118 -14.58 -15.39 2.32
C VAL A 118 -14.00 -16.17 3.48
N TYR A 119 -14.55 -17.36 3.76
CA TYR A 119 -14.07 -18.19 4.84
C TYR A 119 -12.88 -19.00 4.37
N CYS A 120 -11.73 -18.77 5.02
CA CYS A 120 -10.47 -19.42 4.71
C CYS A 120 -9.98 -20.19 5.93
N PRO A 121 -9.52 -21.44 5.76
CA PRO A 121 -8.82 -22.15 6.82
C PRO A 121 -7.51 -21.43 7.17
N ASP A 122 -7.20 -21.32 8.45
CA ASP A 122 -5.92 -20.77 8.91
C ASP A 122 -4.74 -21.59 8.36
N ASN A 123 -3.57 -20.96 8.19
CA ASN A 123 -2.37 -21.59 7.62
C ASN A 123 -2.59 -22.26 6.24
N SER A 124 -3.50 -21.74 5.41
CA SER A 124 -3.84 -22.34 4.11
C SER A 124 -3.53 -21.42 2.92
N LYS A 125 -3.37 -22.02 1.74
CA LYS A 125 -3.23 -21.28 0.47
C LYS A 125 -4.46 -20.42 0.16
N SER A 126 -5.64 -20.82 0.65
CA SER A 126 -6.87 -20.04 0.51
C SER A 126 -6.79 -18.71 1.25
N ALA A 127 -6.20 -18.71 2.44
CA ALA A 127 -5.98 -17.48 3.20
C ALA A 127 -4.94 -16.58 2.52
N VAL A 128 -3.85 -17.15 2.03
CA VAL A 128 -2.84 -16.42 1.23
C VAL A 128 -3.49 -15.77 0.00
N TYR A 129 -4.29 -16.53 -0.75
CA TYR A 129 -5.01 -16.02 -1.92
C TYR A 129 -5.97 -14.87 -1.56
N ALA A 130 -6.71 -15.00 -0.46
CA ALA A 130 -7.62 -13.95 -0.01
C ALA A 130 -6.87 -12.65 0.35
N ILE A 131 -5.72 -12.75 1.02
CA ILE A 131 -4.86 -11.61 1.37
C ILE A 131 -4.24 -10.95 0.12
N ASP A 132 -3.84 -11.74 -0.88
CA ASP A 132 -3.23 -11.20 -2.10
C ASP A 132 -4.24 -10.56 -3.07
N ASN A 133 -5.54 -10.86 -2.91
CA ASN A 133 -6.61 -10.30 -3.74
C ASN A 133 -7.53 -9.35 -2.96
N ASP A 134 -7.11 -8.90 -1.77
CA ASP A 134 -7.86 -7.99 -0.89
C ASP A 134 -9.33 -8.42 -0.66
N LEU A 135 -9.53 -9.73 -0.50
CA LEU A 135 -10.85 -10.29 -0.24
C LEU A 135 -11.22 -10.14 1.24
N PRO A 136 -12.51 -9.93 1.58
CA PRO A 136 -12.97 -9.79 2.97
C PRO A 136 -12.90 -11.13 3.70
N MET A 137 -11.70 -11.49 4.14
CA MET A 137 -11.38 -12.81 4.68
C MET A 137 -11.88 -12.99 6.12
N VAL A 138 -12.38 -14.18 6.42
CA VAL A 138 -12.65 -14.68 7.77
C VAL A 138 -11.84 -15.95 7.97
N LEU A 139 -10.90 -15.94 8.92
CA LEU A 139 -10.14 -17.14 9.26
C LEU A 139 -10.99 -18.13 10.04
N THR A 140 -10.89 -19.40 9.67
CA THR A 140 -11.50 -20.54 10.35
C THR A 140 -10.41 -21.44 10.92
N PRO A 141 -10.61 -22.08 12.09
CA PRO A 141 -9.60 -22.96 12.67
C PRO A 141 -9.18 -24.06 11.68
N PHE A 142 -7.87 -24.23 11.50
CA PHE A 142 -7.36 -25.34 10.71
C PHE A 142 -7.51 -26.65 11.48
N GLU A 143 -8.63 -27.34 11.28
CA GLU A 143 -8.80 -28.72 11.74
C GLU A 143 -8.21 -29.69 10.70
N GLY A 144 -6.90 -29.88 10.76
CA GLY A 144 -6.15 -30.81 9.91
C GLY A 144 -4.76 -31.12 10.48
N GLU A 145 -4.24 -32.32 10.21
CA GLU A 145 -2.85 -32.65 10.53
C GLU A 145 -1.90 -31.86 9.62
N LYS A 146 -0.83 -31.31 10.21
CA LYS A 146 0.26 -30.66 9.47
C LYS A 146 0.81 -31.65 8.43
N PRO A 147 1.23 -31.22 7.24
CA PRO A 147 1.80 -32.12 6.23
C PRO A 147 2.97 -32.91 6.84
N GLU A 148 2.98 -34.24 6.70
CA GLU A 148 4.08 -35.09 7.20
C GLU A 148 5.44 -34.70 6.58
N ASP A 149 5.42 -34.15 5.37
CA ASP A 149 6.58 -33.69 4.58
C ASP A 149 6.79 -32.16 4.66
N SER A 150 6.34 -31.50 5.73
CA SER A 150 6.46 -30.04 5.83
C SER A 150 7.91 -29.55 5.87
N LEU A 151 8.18 -28.48 5.11
CA LEU A 151 9.42 -27.73 5.06
C LEU A 151 9.65 -26.89 6.33
N ILE A 152 8.58 -26.58 7.08
CA ILE A 152 8.58 -25.68 8.23
C ILE A 152 8.60 -26.48 9.54
N ASP A 153 9.53 -26.17 10.43
CA ASP A 153 9.49 -26.63 11.83
C ASP A 153 8.51 -25.76 12.62
N TYR A 154 7.22 -26.12 12.57
CA TYR A 154 6.14 -25.37 13.22
C TYR A 154 6.22 -25.30 14.76
N GLU A 155 7.09 -26.08 15.41
CA GLU A 155 7.31 -25.96 16.87
C GLU A 155 8.27 -24.80 17.22
N LYS A 156 9.12 -24.40 16.26
CA LYS A 156 10.09 -23.31 16.42
C LYS A 156 9.75 -22.06 15.65
N SER A 157 8.88 -22.20 14.65
CA SER A 157 8.45 -21.15 13.75
C SER A 157 7.14 -20.52 14.21
N GLY A 158 6.92 -19.27 13.84
CA GLY A 158 5.65 -18.57 14.07
C GLY A 158 5.82 -17.07 14.22
N TYR A 159 4.69 -16.39 14.35
CA TYR A 159 4.63 -14.98 14.67
C TYR A 159 4.71 -14.75 16.17
N LYS A 160 5.42 -13.70 16.57
CA LYS A 160 5.52 -13.26 17.96
C LYS A 160 5.32 -11.76 18.02
N THR A 161 4.40 -11.35 18.87
CA THR A 161 4.23 -9.95 19.25
C THR A 161 4.96 -9.72 20.57
N SER A 162 5.86 -8.74 20.64
CA SER A 162 6.66 -8.50 21.85
C SER A 162 5.89 -7.65 22.85
N PHE A 163 5.21 -8.27 23.82
CA PHE A 163 4.52 -7.59 24.93
C PHE A 163 5.23 -7.70 26.29
N SER A 164 6.57 -7.69 26.32
CA SER A 164 7.27 -7.76 27.62
C SER A 164 7.08 -6.46 28.42
N SER A 165 6.71 -6.59 29.69
CA SER A 165 6.18 -5.56 30.59
C SER A 165 7.13 -4.40 30.96
N ILE A 166 8.25 -4.24 30.26
CA ILE A 166 9.30 -3.26 30.59
C ILE A 166 9.76 -2.45 29.34
N THR A 167 9.56 -2.94 28.11
CA THR A 167 10.10 -2.30 26.88
C THR A 167 9.20 -2.46 25.64
N ALA A 168 7.88 -2.69 25.80
CA ALA A 168 7.00 -3.06 24.69
C ALA A 168 6.77 -1.92 23.66
N SER A 169 7.66 -1.81 22.67
CA SER A 169 7.33 -1.39 21.32
C SER A 169 6.52 -2.52 20.67
N GLY A 170 5.37 -2.21 20.08
CA GLY A 170 4.43 -3.18 19.49
C GLY A 170 4.96 -3.85 18.22
N ASN A 171 6.15 -4.42 18.26
CA ASN A 171 6.80 -5.02 17.12
C ASN A 171 6.19 -6.39 16.81
N LEU A 172 6.10 -6.68 15.51
CA LEU A 172 5.76 -7.98 14.97
C LEU A 172 7.03 -8.70 14.56
N ALA A 173 7.37 -9.78 15.24
CA ALA A 173 8.45 -10.66 14.84
C ALA A 173 7.89 -11.89 14.12
N VAL A 174 8.58 -12.32 13.07
CA VAL A 174 8.35 -13.61 12.40
C VAL A 174 9.63 -14.42 12.49
N VAL A 175 9.48 -15.71 12.80
CA VAL A 175 10.57 -16.68 12.83
C VAL A 175 10.14 -17.87 11.98
N CYS A 176 10.97 -18.26 11.02
CA CYS A 176 10.78 -19.43 10.16
C CYS A 176 12.03 -20.30 10.23
N ASP A 177 11.94 -21.39 10.97
CA ASP A 177 12.93 -22.46 10.99
C ASP A 177 12.50 -23.49 9.93
N PHE A 178 13.40 -23.82 8.99
CA PHE A 178 13.07 -24.67 7.85
C PHE A 178 14.11 -25.77 7.61
N GLN A 179 13.68 -26.85 6.94
CA GLN A 179 14.53 -27.96 6.58
C GLN A 179 14.04 -28.65 5.29
N PHE A 180 14.93 -28.90 4.34
CA PHE A 180 14.66 -29.72 3.15
C PHE A 180 15.88 -30.51 2.68
N GLU A 181 15.64 -31.58 1.90
CA GLU A 181 16.70 -32.49 1.42
C GLU A 181 17.51 -31.92 0.26
N ASP A 182 18.80 -32.24 0.24
CA ASP A 182 19.81 -31.72 -0.69
C ASP A 182 19.72 -32.45 -2.04
N ASN A 183 18.91 -31.91 -2.98
CA ASN A 183 18.50 -32.64 -4.18
C ASN A 183 18.85 -31.95 -5.53
N ASN A 184 19.83 -31.03 -5.60
CA ASN A 184 20.27 -30.39 -6.85
C ASN A 184 19.15 -29.68 -7.65
N SER A 185 18.14 -29.13 -6.96
CA SER A 185 16.98 -28.47 -7.57
C SER A 185 17.03 -26.96 -7.34
N PRO A 186 16.43 -26.10 -8.20
CA PRO A 186 16.62 -24.66 -8.12
C PRO A 186 16.03 -24.10 -6.83
N TYR A 187 16.81 -23.25 -6.17
CA TYR A 187 16.54 -22.29 -5.10
C TYR A 187 15.16 -22.39 -4.41
N SER A 188 15.14 -22.63 -3.10
CA SER A 188 13.94 -22.41 -2.30
C SER A 188 13.73 -20.92 -2.05
N THR A 189 12.51 -20.43 -2.15
CA THR A 189 12.16 -19.05 -1.81
C THR A 189 11.32 -19.02 -0.55
N ILE A 190 11.76 -18.26 0.45
CA ILE A 190 10.97 -17.89 1.62
C ILE A 190 10.42 -16.50 1.35
N LYS A 191 9.09 -16.37 1.34
CA LYS A 191 8.39 -15.10 1.15
C LYS A 191 7.78 -14.67 2.47
N ILE A 192 8.07 -13.45 2.91
CA ILE A 192 7.45 -12.84 4.08
C ILE A 192 6.74 -11.58 3.62
N LYS A 193 5.40 -11.54 3.71
CA LYS A 193 4.64 -10.32 3.40
C LYS A 193 4.90 -9.29 4.51
N ILE A 194 5.21 -8.07 4.13
CA ILE A 194 5.33 -6.94 5.05
C ILE A 194 3.90 -6.44 5.26
N PRO A 195 3.36 -6.48 6.49
CA PRO A 195 2.01 -6.00 6.73
C PRO A 195 1.90 -4.48 6.49
N ASP A 196 0.77 -4.03 5.98
CA ASP A 196 0.51 -2.62 5.74
C ASP A 196 0.62 -1.80 7.03
N GLY A 197 1.32 -0.67 6.95
CA GLY A 197 1.57 0.18 8.11
C GLY A 197 2.71 -0.31 9.02
N TYR A 198 3.52 -1.26 8.56
CA TYR A 198 4.75 -1.71 9.22
C TYR A 198 5.99 -1.41 8.39
N GLU A 199 7.12 -1.27 9.09
CA GLU A 199 8.46 -1.15 8.50
C GLU A 199 9.38 -2.22 9.11
N LEU A 200 10.28 -2.78 8.31
CA LEU A 200 11.37 -3.62 8.81
C LEU A 200 12.28 -2.79 9.73
N ILE A 201 12.59 -3.31 10.91
CA ILE A 201 13.57 -2.68 11.80
C ILE A 201 14.98 -2.86 11.24
N GLU A 202 15.76 -1.79 11.21
CA GLU A 202 17.14 -1.79 10.75
C GLU A 202 17.97 -2.86 11.49
N ASN A 203 18.70 -3.69 10.74
CA ASN A 203 19.49 -4.82 11.25
C ASN A 203 18.70 -5.93 11.99
N ALA A 204 17.37 -5.97 11.85
CA ALA A 204 16.53 -7.00 12.47
C ALA A 204 16.11 -8.14 11.53
N LEU A 205 16.75 -8.24 10.35
CA LEU A 205 16.65 -9.37 9.45
C LEU A 205 17.85 -10.31 9.67
N SER A 206 17.55 -11.59 9.90
CA SER A 206 18.54 -12.67 10.02
C SER A 206 18.16 -13.81 9.09
N THR A 207 19.14 -14.32 8.34
CA THR A 207 18.95 -15.29 7.25
C THR A 207 19.98 -16.43 7.35
N GLU A 208 20.04 -17.10 8.49
CA GLU A 208 20.98 -18.20 8.72
C GLU A 208 20.69 -19.39 7.79
N GLY A 209 21.69 -19.84 7.03
CA GLY A 209 21.52 -20.91 6.04
C GLY A 209 20.96 -20.46 4.69
N CYS A 210 20.87 -19.15 4.46
CA CYS A 210 20.50 -18.54 3.19
C CYS A 210 21.72 -17.83 2.56
N TYR A 211 21.73 -17.64 1.24
CA TYR A 211 22.87 -17.03 0.53
C TYR A 211 22.53 -15.67 -0.10
N GLU A 212 21.25 -15.37 -0.32
CA GLU A 212 20.78 -14.13 -0.92
C GLU A 212 19.38 -13.77 -0.40
N TYR A 213 19.06 -12.47 -0.41
CA TYR A 213 17.70 -11.98 -0.20
C TYR A 213 17.45 -10.73 -1.04
N ASP A 214 16.19 -10.54 -1.41
CA ASP A 214 15.70 -9.38 -2.14
C ASP A 214 14.46 -8.82 -1.41
N ILE A 215 14.35 -7.50 -1.38
CA ILE A 215 13.16 -6.81 -0.87
C ILE A 215 12.47 -6.21 -2.08
N SER A 216 11.39 -6.85 -2.53
CA SER A 216 10.60 -6.35 -3.64
C SER A 216 9.76 -5.16 -3.17
N GLU A 217 10.09 -3.96 -3.65
CA GLU A 217 9.31 -2.74 -3.41
C GLU A 217 7.89 -2.83 -4.01
N ASN A 218 7.70 -3.67 -5.04
CA ASN A 218 6.42 -3.79 -5.76
C ASN A 218 5.41 -4.73 -5.09
N ASP A 219 5.85 -5.68 -4.24
CA ASP A 219 4.98 -6.71 -3.65
C ASP A 219 4.83 -6.59 -2.12
N SER A 220 5.42 -5.57 -1.48
CA SER A 220 5.48 -5.47 -0.02
C SER A 220 5.96 -6.79 0.61
N CYS A 221 7.01 -7.42 0.06
CA CYS A 221 7.47 -8.73 0.49
C CYS A 221 9.00 -8.82 0.57
N ILE A 222 9.50 -9.59 1.53
CA ILE A 222 10.90 -10.01 1.63
C ILE A 222 11.00 -11.41 1.04
N CYS A 223 11.83 -11.57 0.00
CA CYS A 223 12.12 -12.84 -0.66
C CYS A 223 13.53 -13.29 -0.27
N ILE A 224 13.67 -14.46 0.33
CA ILE A 224 14.96 -14.98 0.81
C ILE A 224 15.22 -16.30 0.10
N TYR A 225 16.43 -16.46 -0.41
CA TYR A 225 16.83 -17.62 -1.20
C TYR A 225 17.77 -18.54 -0.41
N ALA A 226 17.49 -19.84 -0.45
CA ALA A 226 18.32 -20.88 0.17
C ALA A 226 18.58 -22.03 -0.81
N ASP A 227 19.83 -22.51 -0.82
CA ASP A 227 20.33 -23.52 -1.77
C ASP A 227 20.03 -24.95 -1.30
N SER A 228 20.31 -25.25 -0.02
CA SER A 228 19.95 -26.53 0.64
C SER A 228 20.23 -26.54 2.14
N GLY A 229 19.55 -27.44 2.86
CA GLY A 229 19.87 -27.77 4.25
C GLY A 229 18.85 -27.27 5.29
N LYS A 230 19.37 -26.96 6.49
CA LYS A 230 18.59 -26.42 7.61
C LYS A 230 18.95 -24.96 7.77
N GLY A 231 17.96 -24.10 7.94
CA GLY A 231 18.18 -22.68 8.14
C GLY A 231 17.12 -22.04 9.02
N ARG A 232 17.35 -20.76 9.29
CA ARG A 232 16.48 -19.94 10.12
C ARG A 232 16.42 -18.53 9.56
N VAL A 233 15.21 -18.11 9.23
CA VAL A 233 14.90 -16.73 8.90
C VAL A 233 14.17 -16.09 10.07
N SER A 234 14.57 -14.88 10.45
CA SER A 234 13.77 -14.05 11.34
C SER A 234 13.77 -12.60 10.88
N ALA A 235 12.61 -11.97 10.94
CA ALA A 235 12.45 -10.55 10.69
C ALA A 235 11.64 -9.90 11.80
N VAL A 236 11.94 -8.64 12.14
CA VAL A 236 11.17 -7.86 13.09
C VAL A 236 10.69 -6.58 12.43
N PHE A 237 9.37 -6.39 12.46
CA PHE A 237 8.68 -5.24 11.91
C PHE A 237 8.21 -4.34 13.05
N LYS A 238 8.41 -3.03 12.90
CA LYS A 238 7.85 -2.00 13.77
C LYS A 238 6.57 -1.42 13.13
N PRO A 239 5.50 -1.21 13.88
CA PRO A 239 4.33 -0.50 13.37
C PRO A 239 4.63 0.99 13.22
N VAL A 240 4.30 1.54 12.06
CA VAL A 240 4.32 2.98 11.77
C VAL A 240 3.04 3.65 12.28
N ARG A 241 1.95 2.88 12.36
CA ARG A 241 0.67 3.27 12.96
C ARG A 241 0.06 2.06 13.67
N SER A 242 -0.85 2.32 14.61
CA SER A 242 -1.65 1.23 15.19
C SER A 242 -2.59 0.67 14.12
N CYS A 243 -2.47 -0.61 13.82
CA CYS A 243 -3.26 -1.32 12.81
C CYS A 243 -3.27 -2.83 13.10
N ILE A 244 -4.20 -3.55 12.47
CA ILE A 244 -4.20 -5.01 12.45
C ILE A 244 -3.25 -5.44 11.32
N PRO A 245 -2.06 -6.01 11.60
CA PRO A 245 -1.22 -6.59 10.57
C PRO A 245 -1.99 -7.75 9.93
N VAL A 246 -2.26 -7.64 8.63
CA VAL A 246 -2.70 -8.77 7.80
C VAL A 246 -1.47 -9.22 7.03
N THR A 247 -0.85 -10.32 7.46
CA THR A 247 0.35 -10.84 6.79
C THR A 247 0.45 -12.37 6.88
N TYR A 248 1.29 -12.93 6.02
CA TYR A 248 1.65 -14.33 5.94
C TYR A 248 3.14 -14.51 5.62
N ALA A 249 3.64 -15.72 5.83
CA ALA A 249 4.93 -16.17 5.36
C ALA A 249 4.79 -17.55 4.72
N THR A 250 5.42 -17.74 3.57
CA THR A 250 5.44 -19.02 2.85
C THR A 250 6.87 -19.45 2.54
N ILE A 251 7.05 -20.76 2.39
CA ILE A 251 8.28 -21.34 1.85
C ILE A 251 7.91 -22.23 0.67
N SER A 252 8.60 -22.03 -0.45
CA SER A 252 8.39 -22.79 -1.68
C SER A 252 9.64 -23.57 -2.05
N TYR A 253 9.49 -24.88 -2.28
CA TYR A 253 10.55 -25.79 -2.72
C TYR A 253 9.98 -26.92 -3.58
N ASN A 254 10.53 -27.13 -4.79
CA ASN A 254 10.16 -28.25 -5.69
C ASN A 254 8.64 -28.43 -5.94
N ASN A 255 7.93 -27.32 -6.19
CA ASN A 255 6.46 -27.28 -6.34
C ASN A 255 5.66 -27.58 -5.06
N THR A 256 6.33 -27.75 -3.92
CA THR A 256 5.73 -27.77 -2.59
C THR A 256 5.78 -26.36 -2.04
N GLU A 257 4.69 -25.91 -1.42
CA GLU A 257 4.62 -24.60 -0.78
C GLU A 257 3.89 -24.78 0.54
N ASP A 258 4.58 -24.42 1.62
CA ASP A 258 4.05 -24.45 2.98
C ASP A 258 3.80 -23.03 3.47
N VAL A 259 2.69 -22.85 4.18
CA VAL A 259 2.31 -21.59 4.82
C VAL A 259 2.67 -21.68 6.29
N LEU A 260 3.54 -20.78 6.77
CA LEU A 260 3.92 -20.69 8.18
C LEU A 260 2.73 -20.36 9.06
N GLY A 261 1.95 -19.38 8.60
CA GLY A 261 0.67 -19.02 9.15
C GLY A 261 0.25 -17.61 8.80
N ILE A 262 -0.95 -17.24 9.23
CA ILE A 262 -1.53 -15.92 9.03
C ILE A 262 -1.59 -15.21 10.38
N ILE A 263 -1.23 -13.92 10.41
CA ILE A 263 -1.54 -13.06 11.54
C ILE A 263 -2.54 -11.99 11.10
N CYS A 264 -3.55 -11.79 11.95
CA CYS A 264 -4.61 -10.80 11.80
C CYS A 264 -5.10 -10.32 13.19
N GLU A 265 -4.16 -10.14 14.12
CA GLU A 265 -4.44 -9.69 15.49
C GLU A 265 -4.02 -8.24 15.67
N GLU A 266 -4.76 -7.44 16.42
CA GLU A 266 -4.40 -6.04 16.68
C GLU A 266 -3.06 -5.96 17.45
N VAL A 267 -2.10 -5.21 16.92
CA VAL A 267 -0.82 -4.93 17.61
C VAL A 267 -0.76 -3.44 17.95
N PRO A 268 -0.96 -3.06 19.22
CA PRO A 268 -0.99 -1.65 19.59
C PRO A 268 0.43 -1.09 19.65
N ALA A 269 0.69 -0.04 18.86
CA ALA A 269 1.98 0.62 18.78
C ALA A 269 2.16 1.65 19.91
N LEU A 270 3.33 1.67 20.56
CA LEU A 270 3.79 2.81 21.36
C LEU A 270 5.28 3.08 21.02
N THR A 271 5.57 4.25 20.48
CA THR A 271 6.93 4.69 20.12
C THR A 271 7.19 6.09 20.66
N VAL A 272 8.45 6.45 20.87
CA VAL A 272 8.86 7.80 21.27
C VAL A 272 10.16 8.18 20.53
N ASN A 273 10.17 9.36 19.93
CA ASN A 273 11.27 9.90 19.14
C ASN A 273 11.63 11.31 19.62
N THR A 274 12.92 11.60 19.71
CA THR A 274 13.48 12.91 20.07
C THR A 274 14.88 13.05 19.47
N ASP A 275 15.40 14.28 19.42
CA ASP A 275 16.77 14.53 18.98
C ASP A 275 17.78 13.83 19.91
N SER A 276 18.90 13.36 19.36
CA SER A 276 19.95 12.73 20.18
C SER A 276 20.76 13.73 21.01
N LEU A 277 20.73 15.02 20.63
CA LEU A 277 21.49 16.12 21.25
C LEU A 277 20.66 17.41 21.21
N THR A 278 20.64 18.15 22.31
CA THR A 278 20.02 19.49 22.40
C THR A 278 20.87 20.42 23.26
N ASN A 279 20.81 21.72 22.99
CA ASN A 279 21.32 22.74 23.91
C ASN A 279 20.18 23.57 24.54
N LYS A 280 18.92 23.31 24.14
CA LYS A 280 17.72 23.95 24.66
C LYS A 280 17.04 23.02 25.66
N PRO A 281 16.62 23.55 26.83
CA PRO A 281 15.83 22.78 27.78
C PRO A 281 14.49 22.30 27.21
N GLU A 282 13.89 23.06 26.30
CA GLU A 282 12.63 22.71 25.64
C GLU A 282 12.91 21.91 24.36
N ILE A 283 12.30 20.72 24.26
CA ILE A 283 12.46 19.79 23.14
C ILE A 283 11.10 19.36 22.60
N THR A 284 11.06 18.99 21.32
CA THR A 284 9.87 18.37 20.71
C THR A 284 10.03 16.86 20.72
N VAL A 285 9.00 16.16 21.17
CA VAL A 285 8.90 14.70 21.19
C VAL A 285 7.76 14.30 20.27
N THR A 286 8.02 13.34 19.40
CA THR A 286 7.02 12.73 18.53
C THR A 286 6.91 11.24 18.81
N GLY A 287 5.83 10.61 18.37
CA GLY A 287 5.68 9.17 18.50
C GLY A 287 4.35 8.68 17.97
N VAL A 288 4.14 7.37 18.12
CA VAL A 288 2.93 6.66 17.73
C VAL A 288 2.34 6.04 18.98
N ALA A 289 1.02 6.09 19.13
CA ALA A 289 0.25 5.45 20.18
C ALA A 289 -1.07 4.89 19.58
N PRO A 290 -1.87 4.12 20.33
CA PRO A 290 -3.20 3.73 19.88
C PRO A 290 -4.03 4.98 19.51
N PRO A 291 -4.88 4.96 18.48
CA PRO A 291 -5.57 6.16 18.00
C PRO A 291 -6.39 6.83 19.09
N LYS A 292 -6.40 8.17 19.12
CA LYS A 292 -7.14 8.99 20.11
C LYS A 292 -6.80 8.67 21.57
N SER A 293 -5.63 8.09 21.84
CA SER A 293 -5.20 7.71 23.19
C SER A 293 -4.29 8.76 23.81
N GLU A 294 -4.39 8.91 25.13
CA GLU A 294 -3.51 9.77 25.90
C GLU A 294 -2.15 9.10 26.14
N VAL A 295 -1.09 9.86 25.94
CA VAL A 295 0.31 9.49 26.17
C VAL A 295 0.89 10.43 27.21
N THR A 296 1.39 9.86 28.30
CA THR A 296 2.11 10.61 29.34
C THR A 296 3.61 10.54 29.09
N LEU A 297 4.30 11.69 29.13
CA LEU A 297 5.73 11.79 28.86
C LEU A 297 6.51 12.06 30.15
N PHE A 298 7.65 11.38 30.29
CA PHE A 298 8.56 11.44 31.43
C PHE A 298 9.98 11.74 30.97
N VAL A 299 10.75 12.47 31.79
CA VAL A 299 12.21 12.60 31.66
C VAL A 299 12.85 12.09 32.94
N ASN A 300 13.66 11.03 32.86
CA ASN A 300 14.25 10.33 34.02
C ASN A 300 13.19 10.07 35.11
N ASP A 301 12.07 9.44 34.72
CA ASP A 301 10.91 9.09 35.57
C ASP A 301 10.09 10.24 36.15
N LYS A 302 10.43 11.50 35.85
CA LYS A 302 9.61 12.66 36.22
C LYS A 302 8.65 13.00 35.09
N GLN A 303 7.34 13.03 35.36
CA GLN A 303 6.34 13.44 34.36
C GLN A 303 6.57 14.91 33.97
N VAL A 304 6.65 15.16 32.66
CA VAL A 304 6.94 16.48 32.08
C VAL A 304 5.86 16.98 31.12
N GLY A 305 4.97 16.11 30.66
CA GLY A 305 3.87 16.50 29.77
C GLY A 305 2.93 15.35 29.41
N THR A 306 1.88 15.68 28.67
CA THR A 306 0.97 14.71 28.04
C THR A 306 0.73 15.08 26.58
N ALA A 307 0.36 14.10 25.77
CA ALA A 307 0.00 14.25 24.37
C ALA A 307 -1.21 13.36 24.06
N THR A 308 -1.98 13.69 23.05
CA THR A 308 -3.05 12.82 22.54
C THR A 308 -2.73 12.45 21.10
N SER A 309 -2.78 11.16 20.78
CA SER A 309 -2.59 10.71 19.41
C SER A 309 -3.77 11.08 18.51
N ASN A 310 -3.49 11.37 17.25
CA ASN A 310 -4.51 11.65 16.24
C ASN A 310 -5.21 10.35 15.76
N LYS A 311 -6.12 10.46 14.77
CA LYS A 311 -6.83 9.30 14.20
C LYS A 311 -5.89 8.25 13.58
N ALA A 312 -4.71 8.66 13.11
CA ALA A 312 -3.70 7.77 12.56
C ALA A 312 -2.70 7.26 13.62
N GLY A 313 -2.88 7.63 14.89
CA GLY A 313 -2.04 7.18 16.01
C GLY A 313 -0.82 8.07 16.30
N TYR A 314 -0.57 9.14 15.54
CA TYR A 314 0.61 10.01 15.78
C TYR A 314 0.35 11.03 16.88
N TYR A 315 1.35 11.28 17.72
CA TYR A 315 1.34 12.36 18.71
C TYR A 315 2.63 13.19 18.63
N THR A 316 2.49 14.48 18.97
CA THR A 316 3.61 15.42 19.12
C THR A 316 3.39 16.22 20.39
N ALA A 317 4.45 16.43 21.18
CA ALA A 317 4.41 17.28 22.36
C ALA A 317 5.73 18.01 22.57
N LYS A 318 5.64 19.22 23.09
CA LYS A 318 6.80 19.97 23.59
C LYS A 318 6.97 19.65 25.08
N ILE A 319 8.17 19.25 25.47
CA ILE A 319 8.50 18.96 26.88
C ILE A 319 9.77 19.71 27.29
N THR A 320 9.93 19.93 28.59
CA THR A 320 11.12 20.59 29.14
C THR A 320 11.96 19.61 29.94
N ILE A 321 13.25 19.51 29.61
CA ILE A 321 14.25 18.78 30.39
C ILE A 321 14.38 19.46 31.76
N PRO A 322 14.07 18.79 32.88
CA PRO A 322 14.15 19.40 34.20
C PRO A 322 15.62 19.54 34.63
N ASN A 323 16.04 20.76 34.95
CA ASN A 323 17.40 21.09 35.40
C ASN A 323 18.48 20.48 34.47
N PRO A 324 18.57 20.99 33.22
CA PRO A 324 19.54 20.49 32.27
C PRO A 324 20.99 20.81 32.73
N GLU A 325 21.87 19.81 32.67
CA GLU A 325 23.29 19.92 33.01
C GLU A 325 24.13 19.63 31.77
N ASN A 326 25.11 20.49 31.46
CA ASN A 326 25.98 20.36 30.28
C ASN A 326 26.71 18.99 30.25
N GLY A 327 26.58 18.25 29.14
CA GLY A 327 27.16 16.92 28.92
C GLY A 327 26.37 15.75 29.52
N LYS A 328 25.15 15.98 30.04
CA LYS A 328 24.35 14.93 30.69
C LYS A 328 23.31 14.31 29.77
N LYS A 329 23.16 12.99 29.85
CA LYS A 329 22.11 12.23 29.13
C LYS A 329 20.85 12.07 29.97
N TYR A 330 19.70 12.17 29.31
CA TYR A 330 18.37 12.05 29.86
C TYR A 330 17.58 10.99 29.08
N THR A 331 16.77 10.21 29.78
CA THR A 331 15.87 9.23 29.17
C THR A 331 14.47 9.83 29.08
N VAL A 332 13.97 10.03 27.86
CA VAL A 332 12.58 10.42 27.58
C VAL A 332 11.75 9.15 27.50
N THR A 333 10.68 9.03 28.26
CA THR A 333 9.81 7.85 28.29
C THR A 333 8.35 8.23 28.02
N ALA A 334 7.70 7.52 27.11
CA ALA A 334 6.26 7.63 26.84
C ALA A 334 5.51 6.47 27.50
N LYS A 335 4.35 6.75 28.11
CA LYS A 335 3.45 5.74 28.68
C LYS A 335 2.02 5.95 28.17
N SER A 336 1.38 4.88 27.69
CA SER A 336 -0.02 4.91 27.26
C SER A 336 -0.94 4.35 28.35
N LEU A 337 -2.05 5.04 28.62
CA LEU A 337 -3.11 4.65 29.55
C LEU A 337 -4.18 3.80 28.84
N SER A 338 -3.81 2.64 28.31
CA SER A 338 -4.79 1.57 27.98
C SER A 338 -4.80 0.54 29.12
N SER A 339 -5.69 -0.46 29.08
CA SER A 339 -5.89 -1.48 30.13
C SER A 339 -4.61 -2.20 30.58
N GLU A 340 -3.53 -2.11 29.81
CA GLU A 340 -2.16 -2.47 30.19
C GLU A 340 -1.21 -1.26 29.97
N THR A 341 -0.43 -0.90 31.00
CA THR A 341 0.51 0.24 30.90
C THR A 341 1.70 -0.13 30.00
N LYS A 342 1.72 0.41 28.78
CA LYS A 342 2.84 0.25 27.82
C LYS A 342 3.87 1.38 27.99
N THR A 343 5.15 1.09 27.76
CA THR A 343 6.25 2.07 27.89
C THR A 343 7.24 2.01 26.73
N ALA A 344 7.65 3.16 26.21
CA ALA A 344 8.73 3.31 25.22
C ALA A 344 9.71 4.40 25.66
N SER A 345 11.00 4.28 25.31
CA SER A 345 12.04 5.22 25.76
C SER A 345 13.05 5.60 24.66
N ALA A 346 13.56 6.84 24.73
CA ALA A 346 14.63 7.38 23.89
C ALA A 346 15.65 8.15 24.75
N LEU A 347 16.91 8.26 24.28
CA LEU A 347 17.99 8.97 24.97
C LEU A 347 18.29 10.30 24.28
N ILE A 348 18.47 11.36 25.07
CA ILE A 348 18.88 12.69 24.62
C ILE A 348 20.02 13.24 25.50
N GLU A 349 21.02 13.87 24.90
CA GLU A 349 22.10 14.57 25.60
C GLU A 349 21.86 16.08 25.63
N TYR A 350 22.00 16.73 26.80
CA TYR A 350 21.99 18.19 26.92
C TYR A 350 23.41 18.74 26.94
N ALA A 351 23.74 19.67 26.05
CA ALA A 351 25.05 20.30 26.00
C ALA A 351 24.94 21.81 25.70
N GLU A 352 25.34 22.65 26.64
CA GLU A 352 25.06 24.10 26.67
C GLU A 352 25.81 24.86 25.56
N ASP A 353 27.09 24.53 25.31
CA ASP A 353 27.89 25.07 24.20
C ASP A 353 27.92 24.15 22.97
N SER A 354 26.91 23.30 22.81
CA SER A 354 26.72 22.62 21.53
C SER A 354 26.18 23.61 20.49
N PRO A 355 26.78 23.67 19.29
CA PRO A 355 26.31 24.46 18.17
C PRO A 355 24.81 24.31 17.92
N VAL A 356 24.06 25.42 17.90
CA VAL A 356 22.63 25.40 17.51
C VAL A 356 22.51 25.79 16.07
N LEU A 357 21.97 24.90 15.26
CA LEU A 357 21.52 25.28 13.93
C LEU A 357 20.31 26.22 14.06
N THR A 358 20.47 27.49 13.67
CA THR A 358 19.42 28.52 13.67
C THR A 358 18.80 28.71 12.30
N GLY A 359 19.45 28.22 11.24
CA GLY A 359 18.94 28.23 9.89
C GLY A 359 19.65 27.20 9.03
N MET A 360 18.91 26.56 8.13
CA MET A 360 19.46 25.69 7.11
C MET A 360 18.72 25.99 5.83
N LYS A 361 19.43 26.44 4.81
CA LYS A 361 18.86 26.62 3.48
C LYS A 361 19.55 25.69 2.51
N MET A 362 18.81 25.11 1.59
CA MET A 362 19.34 24.43 0.43
C MET A 362 19.05 25.29 -0.79
N ILE A 363 20.04 25.46 -1.63
CA ILE A 363 19.96 26.17 -2.90
C ILE A 363 20.29 25.14 -3.95
N TYR A 364 19.28 24.80 -4.74
CA TYR A 364 19.38 23.82 -5.80
C TYR A 364 18.63 24.34 -7.02
N ASN A 365 19.28 24.30 -8.19
CA ASN A 365 18.73 24.80 -9.45
C ASN A 365 18.11 26.21 -9.35
N LYS A 366 18.85 27.16 -8.74
CA LYS A 366 18.45 28.57 -8.53
C LYS A 366 17.23 28.78 -7.61
N SER A 367 16.71 27.73 -6.99
CA SER A 367 15.64 27.80 -5.99
C SER A 367 16.22 27.65 -4.59
N THR A 368 15.71 28.43 -3.64
CA THR A 368 16.13 28.41 -2.23
C THR A 368 15.04 27.77 -1.37
N TYR A 369 15.40 26.72 -0.64
CA TYR A 369 14.55 25.96 0.27
C TYR A 369 15.00 26.21 1.70
N ASP A 370 14.11 26.70 2.57
CA ASP A 370 14.39 26.83 4.01
C ASP A 370 14.02 25.53 4.71
N LEU A 371 15.03 24.79 5.15
CA LEU A 371 14.90 23.46 5.75
C LEU A 371 14.57 23.51 7.25
N MET A 372 14.53 24.70 7.87
CA MET A 372 14.26 24.87 9.31
C MET A 372 12.87 25.45 9.62
N ASN A 373 12.13 25.95 8.63
CA ASN A 373 10.83 26.59 8.84
C ASN A 373 9.69 25.74 8.24
N SER A 374 8.84 25.18 9.12
CA SER A 374 7.79 24.21 8.74
C SER A 374 6.71 24.75 7.79
N LYS A 375 6.66 26.05 7.54
CA LYS A 375 5.75 26.66 6.54
C LYS A 375 6.18 26.40 5.10
N ASN A 376 7.43 25.98 4.86
CA ASN A 376 7.95 25.58 3.54
C ASN A 376 8.28 24.08 3.45
N ILE A 377 7.97 23.29 4.50
CA ILE A 377 8.26 21.85 4.59
C ILE A 377 7.09 20.99 4.07
N ASN A 378 5.97 21.60 3.65
CA ASN A 378 4.91 20.91 2.90
C ASN A 378 5.21 20.72 1.41
N VAL A 379 6.49 20.80 1.02
CA VAL A 379 6.98 20.07 -0.14
C VAL A 379 7.50 18.75 0.41
N THR A 380 6.80 17.66 0.13
CA THR A 380 7.35 16.31 0.28
C THR A 380 8.78 16.35 -0.23
N PHE A 381 9.78 16.17 0.64
CA PHE A 381 11.17 15.99 0.24
C PHE A 381 11.27 14.66 -0.49
N ILE A 382 10.74 14.58 -1.71
CA ILE A 382 10.98 13.49 -2.63
C ILE A 382 12.38 13.76 -3.16
N LEU A 383 13.36 13.21 -2.46
CA LEU A 383 14.75 13.32 -2.88
C LEU A 383 14.96 12.72 -4.29
N GLU A 384 14.03 11.87 -4.77
CA GLU A 384 14.00 11.29 -6.11
C GLU A 384 13.87 12.31 -7.27
N SER A 385 13.65 13.59 -6.98
CA SER A 385 13.60 14.65 -8.01
C SER A 385 14.93 15.41 -8.19
N PHE A 386 15.98 15.06 -7.44
CA PHE A 386 17.31 15.64 -7.59
C PHE A 386 18.17 14.80 -8.54
N HIS A 387 18.05 15.06 -9.84
CA HIS A 387 18.94 14.49 -10.86
C HIS A 387 19.97 15.51 -11.39
N GLY A 388 21.26 15.25 -11.15
CA GLY A 388 22.21 14.95 -12.22
C GLY A 388 23.06 16.04 -12.90
N VAL A 389 22.91 17.34 -12.60
CA VAL A 389 23.85 18.35 -13.20
C VAL A 389 24.09 19.61 -12.40
N THR A 390 23.38 19.82 -11.29
CA THR A 390 23.51 21.04 -10.48
C THR A 390 24.10 20.67 -9.12
N PRO A 391 25.23 21.26 -8.71
CA PRO A 391 25.76 21.03 -7.37
C PRO A 391 24.76 21.55 -6.34
N PHE A 392 24.65 20.84 -5.22
CA PHE A 392 23.88 21.33 -4.09
C PHE A 392 24.66 22.44 -3.42
N ARG A 393 23.97 23.51 -3.00
CA ARG A 393 24.55 24.53 -2.12
C ARG A 393 23.72 24.63 -0.86
N PHE A 394 24.28 24.29 0.29
CA PHE A 394 23.64 24.45 1.59
C PHE A 394 24.23 25.65 2.33
N GLU A 395 23.37 26.44 2.96
CA GLU A 395 23.75 27.52 3.87
C GLU A 395 23.31 27.13 5.29
N LEU A 396 24.25 26.97 6.19
CA LEU A 396 24.03 26.57 7.58
C LEU A 396 24.36 27.75 8.50
N ALA A 397 23.36 28.26 9.20
CA ALA A 397 23.51 29.30 10.20
C ALA A 397 23.51 28.66 11.60
N PHE A 398 24.50 29.02 12.41
CA PHE A 398 24.59 28.60 13.80
C PHE A 398 24.43 29.80 14.74
N GLU A 399 23.90 29.59 15.95
CA GLU A 399 23.80 30.63 17.00
C GLU A 399 25.18 31.03 17.56
N ASN A 400 26.11 30.07 17.58
CA ASN A 400 27.46 30.14 18.12
C ASN A 400 28.48 29.52 17.13
N PRO A 401 28.65 30.11 15.93
CA PRO A 401 29.47 29.53 14.86
C PRO A 401 30.94 29.35 15.25
N GLU A 402 31.48 30.16 16.16
CA GLU A 402 32.84 30.04 16.70
C GLU A 402 33.11 28.73 17.45
N SER A 403 32.05 28.04 17.86
CA SER A 403 32.13 26.72 18.51
C SER A 403 32.25 25.57 17.50
N VAL A 404 32.06 25.83 16.20
CA VAL A 404 32.09 24.83 15.11
C VAL A 404 33.43 24.92 14.37
N CYS A 405 34.22 23.84 14.38
CA CYS A 405 35.49 23.80 13.61
C CYS A 405 35.31 23.19 12.21
N ALA A 406 34.34 22.29 12.04
CA ALA A 406 33.94 21.74 10.75
C ALA A 406 32.45 21.39 10.76
N ALA A 407 31.75 21.59 9.65
CA ALA A 407 30.35 21.22 9.49
C ALA A 407 30.17 20.45 8.17
N PHE A 408 29.30 19.46 8.18
CA PHE A 408 29.01 18.58 7.06
C PHE A 408 27.51 18.40 6.93
N VAL A 409 27.00 18.47 5.71
CA VAL A 409 25.68 17.95 5.39
C VAL A 409 25.87 16.46 5.07
N THR A 410 25.11 15.58 5.72
CA THR A 410 25.18 14.14 5.51
C THR A 410 23.93 13.64 4.83
N SER A 411 24.06 12.70 3.92
CA SER A 411 22.94 12.02 3.28
C SER A 411 23.04 10.51 3.49
N THR A 412 21.99 9.88 4.03
CA THR A 412 22.00 8.43 4.31
C THR A 412 20.88 7.69 3.58
N ARG A 413 21.23 6.68 2.78
CA ARG A 413 20.30 5.80 2.04
C ARG A 413 20.81 4.36 2.12
N ASN A 414 19.95 3.40 2.44
CA ASN A 414 20.28 1.96 2.51
C ASN A 414 21.53 1.63 3.35
N GLY A 415 21.73 2.33 4.48
CA GLY A 415 22.89 2.14 5.36
C GLY A 415 24.20 2.77 4.88
N ILE A 416 24.22 3.43 3.70
CA ILE A 416 25.37 4.14 3.16
C ILE A 416 25.21 5.64 3.42
N THR A 417 26.19 6.25 4.11
CA THR A 417 26.22 7.69 4.39
C THR A 417 27.26 8.39 3.52
N LYS A 418 26.85 9.47 2.85
CA LYS A 418 27.68 10.38 2.06
C LYS A 418 27.75 11.75 2.72
N TYR A 419 28.79 12.53 2.44
CA TYR A 419 29.10 13.77 3.14
C TYR A 419 29.39 14.89 2.15
N LEU A 420 28.87 16.08 2.44
CA LEU A 420 29.23 17.33 1.76
C LEU A 420 29.74 18.31 2.81
N GLU A 421 31.00 18.71 2.68
CA GLU A 421 31.67 19.60 3.63
C GLU A 421 31.22 21.06 3.46
N ALA A 422 30.98 21.74 4.58
CA ALA A 422 30.59 23.14 4.65
C ALA A 422 31.78 24.02 5.07
N LYS A 423 32.09 25.04 4.27
CA LYS A 423 33.17 26.00 4.52
C LYS A 423 32.64 27.29 5.11
N TRP A 424 33.38 27.90 6.03
CA TRP A 424 33.01 29.18 6.63
C TRP A 424 33.03 30.31 5.58
N ASP A 425 31.93 31.05 5.45
CA ASP A 425 31.83 32.27 4.64
C ASP A 425 31.80 33.51 5.53
N GLU A 426 32.92 34.23 5.57
CA GLU A 426 33.10 35.46 6.37
C GLU A 426 32.12 36.57 5.99
N THR A 427 31.58 36.59 4.77
CA THR A 427 30.68 37.66 4.31
C THR A 427 29.26 37.48 4.81
N GLY A 428 28.84 36.22 4.97
CA GLY A 428 27.48 35.86 5.40
C GLY A 428 27.38 35.43 6.86
N GLU A 429 28.50 35.26 7.57
CA GLU A 429 28.58 34.67 8.92
C GLU A 429 27.87 33.29 9.01
N ILE A 430 28.04 32.45 7.97
CA ILE A 430 27.42 31.13 7.82
C ILE A 430 28.41 30.09 7.30
N PHE A 431 28.10 28.80 7.47
CA PHE A 431 28.81 27.72 6.78
C PHE A 431 28.10 27.39 5.45
N VAL A 432 28.87 27.28 4.37
CA VAL A 432 28.36 26.99 3.02
C VAL A 432 28.94 25.68 2.50
N ALA A 433 28.10 24.68 2.28
CA ALA A 433 28.49 23.41 1.63
C ALA A 433 28.09 23.46 0.16
N GLU A 434 29.02 23.31 -0.78
CA GLU A 434 28.71 23.37 -2.21
C GLU A 434 29.38 22.23 -2.97
N GLY A 435 28.61 21.41 -3.69
CA GLY A 435 29.12 20.27 -4.46
C GLY A 435 28.14 19.12 -4.59
N TYR A 436 28.66 17.93 -4.94
CA TYR A 436 27.88 16.69 -5.04
C TYR A 436 28.15 15.80 -3.82
N PHE A 437 27.12 15.07 -3.36
CA PHE A 437 27.30 14.08 -2.28
C PHE A 437 28.16 12.88 -2.73
N ASP A 438 28.19 12.59 -4.03
CA ASP A 438 29.14 11.64 -4.64
C ASP A 438 29.74 12.28 -5.89
N GLU A 439 31.02 12.66 -5.83
CA GLU A 439 31.76 13.27 -6.95
C GLU A 439 32.01 12.29 -8.12
N ASN A 440 31.80 10.99 -7.91
CA ASN A 440 31.90 9.98 -8.97
C ASN A 440 30.53 9.56 -9.52
N ASP A 441 29.45 9.93 -8.84
CA ASP A 441 28.07 9.65 -9.20
C ASP A 441 27.21 10.90 -8.94
N HIS A 442 27.23 11.84 -9.88
CA HIS A 442 26.44 13.07 -9.79
C HIS A 442 24.92 12.83 -9.89
N ASP A 443 24.51 11.60 -10.23
CA ASP A 443 23.13 11.14 -10.20
C ASP A 443 22.77 10.51 -8.83
N TYR A 444 23.71 10.47 -7.88
CA TYR A 444 23.45 10.03 -6.50
C TYR A 444 22.32 10.87 -5.90
N VAL A 445 21.17 10.21 -5.77
CA VAL A 445 19.98 10.75 -5.14
C VAL A 445 20.17 10.72 -3.62
N PRO A 446 20.31 11.88 -2.95
CA PRO A 446 20.56 11.91 -1.52
C PRO A 446 19.39 11.23 -0.77
N GLY A 447 19.66 10.40 0.23
CA GLY A 447 18.64 9.90 1.16
C GLY A 447 18.35 10.89 2.30
N LYS A 448 18.12 10.38 3.51
CA LYS A 448 17.85 11.20 4.71
C LYS A 448 18.99 12.20 4.94
N LEU A 449 18.67 13.49 4.83
CA LEU A 449 19.60 14.58 5.11
C LEU A 449 19.73 14.80 6.62
N SER A 450 20.94 15.06 7.09
CA SER A 450 21.26 15.42 8.48
C SER A 450 22.50 16.32 8.49
N ILE A 451 22.82 16.92 9.64
CA ILE A 451 24.03 17.73 9.80
C ILE A 451 24.94 17.04 10.82
N ALA A 452 26.20 16.90 10.45
CA ALA A 452 27.27 16.56 11.38
C ALA A 452 28.16 17.79 11.56
N PHE A 453 28.63 18.04 12.79
CA PHE A 453 29.57 19.12 13.06
C PHE A 453 30.58 18.69 14.12
N GLN A 454 31.78 19.25 14.04
CA GLN A 454 32.83 19.08 15.04
C GLN A 454 32.92 20.35 15.90
N LYS A 455 33.00 20.17 17.21
CA LYS A 455 33.19 21.27 18.17
C LYS A 455 34.68 21.59 18.28
N ASN A 456 35.02 22.88 18.39
CA ASN A 456 36.36 23.30 18.80
C ASN A 456 36.72 22.60 20.13
N ARG A 457 37.65 21.65 20.08
CA ARG A 457 38.22 21.04 21.28
C ARG A 457 39.43 21.88 21.70
N GLU A 458 39.41 22.39 22.93
CA GLU A 458 40.64 22.65 23.66
C GLU A 458 41.38 21.31 23.82
N THR A 459 42.27 20.94 22.90
CA THR A 459 43.12 19.76 23.06
C THR A 459 44.53 20.05 22.57
N GLY A 460 45.49 20.01 23.50
CA GLY A 460 46.92 20.24 23.30
C GLY A 460 47.64 19.23 22.40
N PHE A 461 47.35 19.28 21.11
CA PHE A 461 48.21 18.74 20.05
C PHE A 461 49.12 19.85 19.54
N ASP A 462 50.42 19.76 19.82
CA ASP A 462 51.44 20.71 19.35
C ASP A 462 52.09 20.16 18.07
N PHE A 463 51.57 20.59 16.92
CA PHE A 463 52.10 20.19 15.61
C PHE A 463 53.56 20.61 15.41
N ASP A 464 53.97 21.73 15.99
CA ASP A 464 55.32 22.27 15.80
C ASP A 464 56.36 21.38 16.51
N GLU A 465 56.00 20.78 17.66
CA GLU A 465 56.83 19.80 18.38
C GLU A 465 57.01 18.50 17.58
N VAL A 466 55.92 17.96 17.01
CA VAL A 466 55.96 16.72 16.21
C VAL A 466 56.71 16.93 14.90
N SER A 467 56.52 18.08 14.23
CA SER A 467 57.27 18.42 13.01
C SER A 467 58.78 18.47 13.28
N SER A 468 59.18 19.09 14.39
CA SER A 468 60.59 19.22 14.79
C SER A 468 61.27 17.87 15.04
N GLN A 469 60.57 16.91 15.66
CA GLN A 469 61.10 15.56 15.92
C GLN A 469 61.27 14.74 14.63
N VAL A 470 60.37 14.89 13.65
CA VAL A 470 60.48 14.24 12.34
C VAL A 470 61.68 14.79 11.56
N GLU A 471 61.90 16.10 11.59
CA GLU A 471 63.05 16.75 10.97
C GLU A 471 64.38 16.25 11.56
N GLU A 472 64.47 16.11 12.89
CA GLU A 472 65.66 15.59 13.58
C GLU A 472 65.99 14.13 13.17
N GLU A 473 64.98 13.27 13.02
CA GLU A 473 65.19 11.89 12.59
C GLU A 473 65.55 11.77 11.10
N LEU A 474 65.11 12.70 10.26
CA LEU A 474 65.52 12.78 8.86
C LEU A 474 67.00 13.19 8.73
N GLU A 475 67.47 14.14 9.55
CA GLU A 475 68.88 14.56 9.59
C GLU A 475 69.82 13.40 9.95
N LYS A 476 69.42 12.51 10.86
CA LYS A 476 70.24 11.34 11.26
C LYS A 476 70.38 10.28 10.15
N GLY A 477 69.53 10.30 9.12
CA GLY A 477 69.48 9.28 8.06
C GLY A 477 70.12 9.66 6.74
N LEU A 478 70.38 10.95 6.53
CA LEU A 478 70.89 11.50 5.29
C LEU A 478 72.29 12.10 5.55
N PRO A 479 73.22 12.08 4.57
CA PRO A 479 74.52 12.73 4.72
C PRO A 479 74.37 14.24 4.97
N ASP A 480 75.22 14.81 5.83
CA ASP A 480 75.17 16.22 6.26
C ASP A 480 75.00 17.20 5.07
N GLY A 481 73.94 18.01 5.13
CA GLY A 481 73.75 19.19 4.27
C GLY A 481 72.66 19.11 3.19
N GLN A 482 71.85 18.04 3.12
CA GLN A 482 70.85 17.85 2.05
C GLN A 482 69.38 18.10 2.41
N LEU A 483 69.06 18.69 3.56
CA LEU A 483 67.68 18.85 4.06
C LEU A 483 67.17 20.31 3.96
N SER A 484 67.10 20.88 2.75
CA SER A 484 66.52 22.22 2.64
C SER A 484 64.98 22.25 2.59
N ASP A 485 64.28 21.16 2.25
CA ASP A 485 62.84 21.24 1.93
C ASP A 485 62.02 19.94 2.15
N VAL A 486 62.17 19.24 3.28
CA VAL A 486 61.16 18.22 3.65
C VAL A 486 60.06 18.90 4.45
N LYS A 487 58.84 18.99 3.88
CA LYS A 487 57.70 19.63 4.53
C LYS A 487 56.81 18.57 5.19
N CYS A 488 56.77 18.58 6.52
CA CYS A 488 55.67 17.98 7.26
C CYS A 488 54.45 18.89 7.12
N THR A 489 53.33 18.33 6.70
CA THR A 489 52.06 19.08 6.59
C THR A 489 51.01 18.36 7.40
N TYR A 490 50.34 19.09 8.29
CA TYR A 490 49.18 18.59 9.02
C TYR A 490 47.90 19.11 8.39
N THR A 491 46.97 18.18 8.17
CA THR A 491 45.61 18.46 7.72
C THR A 491 44.67 18.23 8.89
N ALA A 492 44.10 19.32 9.41
CA ALA A 492 43.18 19.27 10.54
C ALA A 492 41.86 18.56 10.21
N GLU A 493 41.40 18.63 8.95
CA GLU A 493 40.15 18.01 8.46
C GLU A 493 40.15 16.47 8.57
N ASP A 494 41.31 15.82 8.37
CA ASP A 494 41.42 14.35 8.35
C ASP A 494 42.18 13.76 9.55
N GLU A 495 42.62 14.61 10.48
CA GLU A 495 43.61 14.26 11.51
C GLU A 495 44.89 13.63 10.87
N ILE A 496 45.29 14.07 9.67
CA ILE A 496 46.41 13.48 8.91
C ILE A 496 47.71 14.28 9.06
N ILE A 497 48.81 13.63 9.43
CA ILE A 497 50.18 14.16 9.29
C ILE A 497 50.80 13.55 8.03
N THR A 498 51.12 14.39 7.04
CA THR A 498 51.81 13.96 5.81
C THR A 498 53.28 14.34 5.86
N ILE A 499 54.15 13.36 5.59
CA ILE A 499 55.60 13.56 5.43
C ILE A 499 55.92 13.28 3.96
N ASP A 500 56.19 14.34 3.20
CA ASP A 500 56.45 14.25 1.75
C ASP A 500 57.95 14.29 1.46
N LEU A 501 58.53 13.12 1.21
CA LEU A 501 59.96 12.98 0.91
C LEU A 501 60.29 13.30 -0.55
N ASN A 502 59.28 13.45 -1.42
CA ASN A 502 59.45 13.67 -2.86
C ASN A 502 59.78 15.13 -3.21
N LYS A 503 59.55 16.07 -2.29
CA LYS A 503 59.83 17.50 -2.50
C LYS A 503 61.28 17.90 -2.29
N ASN A 504 62.14 16.97 -1.88
CA ASN A 504 63.57 17.22 -1.72
C ASN A 504 64.35 16.79 -3.00
N PRO A 505 64.85 17.73 -3.81
CA PRO A 505 65.52 17.44 -5.08
C PRO A 505 66.83 16.67 -4.92
N GLU A 506 67.50 16.79 -3.77
CA GLU A 506 68.76 16.11 -3.48
C GLU A 506 68.55 14.63 -3.15
N LEU A 507 67.43 14.31 -2.50
CA LEU A 507 66.97 12.94 -2.23
C LEU A 507 66.65 12.19 -3.54
N MET A 508 66.11 12.91 -4.53
CA MET A 508 65.89 12.40 -5.89
C MET A 508 67.19 12.17 -6.67
N GLN A 509 68.27 12.92 -6.40
CA GLN A 509 69.59 12.63 -6.96
C GLN A 509 70.21 11.37 -6.35
N TYR A 510 70.03 11.16 -5.04
CA TYR A 510 70.49 9.94 -4.35
C TYR A 510 69.80 8.68 -4.90
N LEU A 511 68.49 8.75 -5.16
CA LEU A 511 67.70 7.71 -5.85
C LEU A 511 68.19 7.45 -7.29
N ASN A 512 68.53 8.51 -8.02
CA ASN A 512 69.04 8.40 -9.39
C ASN A 512 70.47 7.83 -9.48
N TRP A 513 71.31 7.99 -8.45
CA TRP A 513 72.62 7.32 -8.41
C TRP A 513 72.51 5.79 -8.30
N GLY A 514 71.44 5.27 -7.68
CA GLY A 514 71.15 3.83 -7.66
C GLY A 514 70.82 3.23 -9.04
N ASN A 515 70.34 4.05 -9.98
CA ASN A 515 70.02 3.62 -11.34
C ASN A 515 71.26 3.44 -12.25
N GLN A 516 72.41 4.02 -11.91
CA GLN A 516 73.63 3.86 -12.73
C GLN A 516 74.47 2.63 -12.37
N THR A 517 74.16 1.94 -11.27
CA THR A 517 74.93 0.77 -10.79
C THR A 517 74.06 -0.47 -10.58
N ASN A 518 73.15 -0.76 -11.51
CA ASN A 518 72.50 -2.07 -11.72
C ASN A 518 72.12 -2.86 -10.44
N THR A 519 71.72 -2.16 -9.38
CA THR A 519 71.24 -2.73 -8.12
C THR A 519 70.14 -1.82 -7.59
N ARG A 520 68.97 -1.88 -8.25
CA ARG A 520 67.68 -1.34 -7.75
C ARG A 520 67.37 -1.76 -6.30
N LEU A 521 68.02 -2.81 -5.79
CA LEU A 521 67.93 -3.28 -4.40
C LEU A 521 68.59 -2.36 -3.35
N GLY A 522 69.55 -1.50 -3.71
CA GLY A 522 70.28 -0.67 -2.75
C GLY A 522 69.59 0.64 -2.34
N ALA A 523 68.93 1.32 -3.29
CA ALA A 523 68.25 2.59 -3.03
C ALA A 523 66.93 2.40 -2.25
N ASN A 524 66.18 1.33 -2.54
CA ASN A 524 64.97 0.98 -1.80
C ASN A 524 65.25 0.58 -0.34
N ALA A 525 66.41 -0.01 -0.05
CA ALA A 525 66.80 -0.36 1.31
C ALA A 525 67.09 0.86 2.20
N GLY A 526 67.62 1.95 1.63
CA GLY A 526 67.90 3.19 2.36
C GLY A 526 66.63 3.93 2.79
N ILE A 527 65.66 4.08 1.89
CA ILE A 527 64.38 4.76 2.17
C ILE A 527 63.54 3.95 3.15
N GLN A 528 63.47 2.62 2.99
CA GLN A 528 62.78 1.74 3.93
C GLN A 528 63.40 1.78 5.34
N SER A 529 64.71 2.06 5.45
CA SER A 529 65.38 2.20 6.75
C SER A 529 65.06 3.53 7.46
N ILE A 530 64.87 4.63 6.72
CA ILE A 530 64.50 5.94 7.28
C ILE A 530 63.04 5.91 7.73
N GLU A 531 62.15 5.34 6.92
CA GLU A 531 60.73 5.16 7.24
C GLU A 531 60.55 4.30 8.51
N ALA A 532 61.27 3.18 8.62
CA ALA A 532 61.23 2.33 9.82
C ALA A 532 61.72 3.05 11.08
N ARG A 533 62.68 3.98 10.94
CA ARG A 533 63.24 4.74 12.06
C ARG A 533 62.30 5.84 12.54
N ILE A 534 61.66 6.58 11.64
CA ILE A 534 60.61 7.56 11.96
C ILE A 534 59.42 6.86 12.65
N LYS A 535 58.97 5.72 12.10
CA LYS A 535 57.89 4.91 12.68
C LYS A 535 58.20 4.49 14.13
N LYS A 536 59.44 4.11 14.41
CA LYS A 536 59.86 3.62 15.71
C LYS A 536 60.18 4.73 16.71
N GLU A 537 60.99 5.72 16.34
CA GLU A 537 61.57 6.68 17.27
C GLU A 537 60.66 7.92 17.49
N VAL A 538 59.83 8.30 16.51
CA VAL A 538 58.88 9.43 16.64
C VAL A 538 57.47 8.96 17.03
N PHE A 539 56.98 7.89 16.40
CA PHE A 539 55.60 7.43 16.55
C PHE A 539 55.43 6.16 17.38
N ASN A 540 56.54 5.56 17.83
CA ASN A 540 56.55 4.37 18.70
C ASN A 540 55.74 3.17 18.13
N VAL A 541 55.79 2.97 16.80
CA VAL A 541 55.11 1.89 16.08
C VAL A 541 56.06 0.70 15.86
N ASP A 542 55.60 -0.51 16.20
CA ASP A 542 56.40 -1.75 16.13
C ASP A 542 56.41 -2.34 14.70
N VAL A 543 57.59 -2.55 14.11
CA VAL A 543 57.76 -2.81 12.66
C VAL A 543 58.04 -4.29 12.39
N ASN A 544 57.01 -5.14 12.34
CA ASN A 544 57.13 -6.56 11.97
C ASN A 544 55.90 -7.10 11.23
N SER A 545 55.76 -6.83 9.93
CA SER A 545 55.23 -7.77 8.92
C SER A 545 55.08 -7.10 7.55
N SER A 546 55.18 -7.91 6.51
CA SER A 546 55.33 -7.60 5.09
C SER A 546 54.16 -6.91 4.38
N HIS A 547 54.53 -5.99 3.47
CA HIS A 547 53.87 -5.48 2.25
C HIS A 547 52.95 -4.24 2.35
N TYR A 548 53.48 -3.12 1.82
CA TYR A 548 52.83 -1.99 1.12
C TYR A 548 51.62 -1.28 1.77
N LEU A 549 51.74 -0.84 3.02
CA LEU A 549 50.82 0.17 3.57
C LEU A 549 51.60 1.41 4.03
N ASN A 550 51.42 2.52 3.30
CA ASN A 550 52.03 3.84 3.55
C ASN A 550 51.25 4.67 4.60
N GLU A 551 50.33 4.06 5.35
CA GLU A 551 49.42 4.72 6.29
C GLU A 551 49.40 3.99 7.63
N TYR A 552 49.54 4.73 8.74
CA TYR A 552 49.48 4.17 10.10
C TYR A 552 48.86 5.15 11.11
N LYS A 553 48.38 4.66 12.25
CA LYS A 553 47.71 5.47 13.28
C LYS A 553 48.62 5.76 14.47
N TYR A 554 48.61 7.01 14.95
CA TYR A 554 49.25 7.45 16.20
C TYR A 554 48.25 8.28 17.02
N ASN A 555 47.89 7.80 18.21
CA ASN A 555 46.70 8.27 18.93
C ASN A 555 45.45 8.22 18.03
N ASN A 556 44.80 9.35 17.76
CA ASN A 556 43.69 9.46 16.83
C ASN A 556 44.13 9.84 15.40
N TYR A 557 45.37 10.30 15.24
CA TYR A 557 45.88 10.85 13.99
C TYR A 557 46.37 9.77 13.02
N LYS A 558 46.12 9.99 11.74
CA LYS A 558 46.60 9.15 10.63
C LYS A 558 47.89 9.73 10.06
N ILE A 559 48.91 8.92 9.83
CA ILE A 559 50.20 9.38 9.34
C ILE A 559 50.45 8.77 7.97
N VAL A 560 50.80 9.62 7.00
CA VAL A 560 51.02 9.25 5.60
C VAL A 560 52.43 9.64 5.18
N VAL A 561 53.25 8.67 4.77
CA VAL A 561 54.61 8.91 4.27
C VAL A 561 54.64 8.70 2.76
N LYS A 562 54.98 9.75 1.99
CA LYS A 562 55.02 9.70 0.52
C LYS A 562 56.46 9.47 0.02
N THR A 563 56.67 8.40 -0.74
CA THR A 563 57.96 8.01 -1.34
C THR A 563 57.87 7.91 -2.87
N ALA A 564 59.02 7.87 -3.54
CA ALA A 564 59.18 8.18 -4.97
C ALA A 564 58.64 7.13 -5.97
N ASP A 565 58.11 5.98 -5.54
CA ASP A 565 57.57 4.96 -6.45
C ASP A 565 56.31 5.41 -7.21
N LYS A 566 55.80 6.61 -6.94
CA LYS A 566 54.60 7.18 -7.60
C LYS A 566 54.86 8.43 -8.46
N VAL A 567 56.11 8.82 -8.74
CA VAL A 567 56.43 10.05 -9.52
C VAL A 567 56.97 9.76 -10.92
N LEU A 568 56.46 8.73 -11.59
CA LEU A 568 56.61 8.58 -13.05
C LEU A 568 55.23 8.55 -13.73
N ASN A 569 54.58 9.71 -13.71
CA ASN A 569 53.93 10.41 -14.83
C ASN A 569 52.66 11.11 -14.37
N ASP A 570 52.70 12.44 -14.35
CA ASP A 570 51.53 13.29 -14.32
C ASP A 570 50.61 12.96 -15.51
N GLY A 571 49.38 12.51 -15.24
CA GLY A 571 48.26 12.70 -16.17
C GLY A 571 47.48 11.48 -16.68
N ILE A 572 47.64 10.26 -16.16
CA ILE A 572 46.79 9.11 -16.55
C ILE A 572 46.48 8.26 -15.31
N ASP A 573 45.22 8.27 -14.85
CA ASP A 573 44.72 7.31 -13.86
C ASP A 573 44.33 6.00 -14.56
N PHE A 574 45.00 4.91 -14.17
CA PHE A 574 44.55 3.56 -14.44
C PHE A 574 43.63 3.12 -13.29
N VAL A 575 42.36 2.86 -13.58
CA VAL A 575 41.44 2.19 -12.63
C VAL A 575 41.18 0.78 -13.14
N ASP A 576 41.72 -0.21 -12.43
CA ASP A 576 41.36 -1.61 -12.59
C ASP A 576 39.93 -1.83 -12.05
N LEU A 577 38.99 -2.16 -12.94
CA LEU A 577 37.65 -2.63 -12.56
C LEU A 577 37.44 -4.05 -13.14
N PHE A 578 37.13 -4.97 -12.22
CA PHE A 578 36.77 -6.39 -12.39
C PHE A 578 37.90 -7.39 -12.63
N THR A 579 38.31 -8.05 -11.55
CA THR A 579 38.74 -9.46 -11.63
C THR A 579 37.54 -10.35 -11.32
N GLY A 580 36.85 -10.72 -12.39
CA GLY A 580 35.70 -11.63 -12.35
C GLY A 580 35.22 -12.09 -13.74
N ALA A 581 36.11 -12.27 -14.71
CA ALA A 581 36.00 -13.19 -15.87
C ALA A 581 37.18 -12.93 -16.82
N ASP A 582 38.04 -13.92 -17.00
CA ASP A 582 39.12 -13.90 -17.99
C ASP A 582 38.55 -13.97 -19.42
N ASP A 583 39.11 -13.20 -20.35
CA ASP A 583 38.93 -13.20 -21.83
C ASP A 583 37.99 -12.17 -22.51
N PHE A 584 37.86 -10.95 -21.98
CA PHE A 584 37.48 -9.78 -22.81
C PHE A 584 38.62 -8.75 -22.85
N TYR A 585 39.32 -8.66 -23.99
CA TYR A 585 40.32 -7.61 -24.25
C TYR A 585 39.80 -6.67 -25.34
N SER A 586 39.53 -5.41 -24.97
CA SER A 586 39.37 -4.30 -25.90
C SER A 586 40.50 -3.30 -25.64
N TYR A 587 41.22 -2.88 -26.70
CA TYR A 587 42.40 -2.01 -26.61
C TYR A 587 42.12 -0.61 -27.18
N PHE A 588 42.77 0.41 -26.60
CA PHE A 588 42.82 1.78 -27.14
C PHE A 588 44.28 2.23 -27.37
N VAL A 589 44.54 2.97 -28.45
CA VAL A 589 45.85 3.59 -28.78
C VAL A 589 45.61 5.03 -29.18
N ASP A 590 46.00 6.00 -28.35
CA ASP A 590 45.92 7.44 -28.69
C ASP A 590 47.13 7.87 -29.54
N THR A 591 46.87 8.33 -30.77
CA THR A 591 47.84 9.09 -31.58
C THR A 591 47.13 10.17 -32.39
N SER A 592 47.21 11.41 -31.93
CA SER A 592 47.26 12.71 -32.63
C SER A 592 46.48 13.05 -33.92
N ASP A 593 45.79 12.15 -34.65
CA ASP A 593 44.95 12.45 -35.82
C ASP A 593 43.95 11.28 -36.17
N LYS A 594 42.73 11.30 -35.58
CA LYS A 594 41.43 10.61 -35.91
C LYS A 594 41.27 9.13 -36.40
N LYS A 595 40.29 8.43 -35.75
CA LYS A 595 39.35 7.30 -36.09
C LYS A 595 39.59 5.88 -35.52
N TYR A 596 38.54 5.29 -34.90
CA TYR A 596 38.45 3.87 -34.45
C TYR A 596 37.16 3.17 -34.94
N ILE A 597 37.19 1.83 -35.12
CA ILE A 597 36.11 0.97 -35.68
C ILE A 597 35.71 -0.13 -34.67
N ALA A 598 34.41 -0.37 -34.51
CA ALA A 598 33.85 -1.56 -33.86
C ALA A 598 33.11 -2.46 -34.87
N ASN A 599 33.20 -3.78 -34.70
CA ASN A 599 32.66 -4.79 -35.63
C ASN A 599 31.50 -5.54 -34.97
N LEU A 600 30.34 -5.61 -35.63
CA LEU A 600 29.14 -6.34 -35.16
C LEU A 600 28.58 -7.20 -36.30
N ASN A 601 28.40 -8.49 -36.05
CA ASN A 601 27.79 -9.43 -37.00
C ASN A 601 26.39 -9.81 -36.50
N PHE A 602 25.36 -9.38 -37.23
CA PHE A 602 24.01 -9.87 -37.03
C PHE A 602 23.45 -10.48 -38.31
N SER A 603 23.17 -11.78 -38.16
CA SER A 603 22.14 -12.54 -38.84
C SER A 603 22.38 -12.98 -40.28
N ASN A 604 21.57 -13.96 -40.68
CA ASN A 604 21.11 -14.19 -42.04
C ASN A 604 20.46 -12.92 -42.70
N LEU A 605 20.76 -11.69 -42.26
CA LEU A 605 20.32 -10.40 -42.84
C LEU A 605 21.48 -9.45 -43.18
N GLY A 606 22.76 -9.86 -43.08
CA GLY A 606 23.92 -9.13 -43.64
C GLY A 606 24.74 -8.32 -42.63
N THR A 607 25.94 -7.89 -43.05
CA THR A 607 26.97 -7.24 -42.21
C THR A 607 26.70 -5.73 -42.02
N TRP A 608 26.90 -5.22 -40.79
CA TRP A 608 26.76 -3.81 -40.41
C TRP A 608 28.09 -3.29 -39.86
N ALA A 609 28.40 -2.00 -40.07
CA ALA A 609 29.60 -1.35 -39.54
C ALA A 609 29.21 -0.05 -38.82
N MET A 610 29.84 0.26 -37.68
CA MET A 610 29.65 1.50 -36.92
C MET A 610 30.95 2.33 -36.91
N VAL A 611 30.91 3.56 -37.41
CA VAL A 611 32.08 4.47 -37.48
C VAL A 611 31.93 5.62 -36.50
N VAL A 612 32.80 5.75 -35.48
CA VAL A 612 32.78 6.89 -34.54
C VAL A 612 33.70 8.03 -35.00
N ASP A 613 33.21 9.28 -35.11
CA ASP A 613 34.03 10.48 -35.41
C ASP A 613 34.34 11.28 -34.13
N ASP A 614 35.52 10.97 -33.59
CA ASP A 614 36.32 11.62 -32.54
C ASP A 614 35.68 11.92 -31.18
N VAL A 615 36.38 11.50 -30.13
CA VAL A 615 35.85 11.25 -28.79
C VAL A 615 36.49 12.23 -27.82
N VAL A 616 35.83 13.37 -27.61
CA VAL A 616 36.22 14.34 -26.57
C VAL A 616 35.37 14.04 -25.33
N ASN A 617 35.99 13.95 -24.14
CA ASN A 617 35.28 13.97 -22.85
C ASN A 617 34.16 12.90 -22.66
N ASN A 618 34.44 11.60 -22.79
CA ASN A 618 33.44 10.58 -22.43
C ASN A 618 32.08 10.66 -23.18
N LYS A 619 32.00 11.23 -24.40
CA LYS A 619 30.83 11.07 -25.29
C LYS A 619 31.23 10.90 -26.75
N VAL A 620 30.79 9.78 -27.35
CA VAL A 620 30.82 9.51 -28.79
C VAL A 620 29.94 10.53 -29.51
N ILE A 621 30.54 11.31 -30.44
CA ILE A 621 29.85 12.44 -31.07
C ILE A 621 28.97 12.00 -32.27
N GLN A 622 29.28 10.89 -32.94
CA GLN A 622 28.42 10.36 -34.00
C GLN A 622 28.86 8.97 -34.46
N ALA A 623 27.93 8.05 -34.78
CA ALA A 623 28.25 6.88 -35.59
C ALA A 623 27.21 6.47 -36.64
N TYR A 624 27.71 5.98 -37.77
CA TYR A 624 26.98 5.68 -39.00
C TYR A 624 27.02 4.20 -39.34
N ILE A 625 25.92 3.66 -39.90
CA ILE A 625 25.94 2.42 -40.68
C ILE A 625 25.69 2.75 -42.15
N GLU A 626 26.62 2.34 -43.01
CA GLU A 626 26.54 2.53 -44.45
C GLU A 626 26.09 1.24 -45.17
N TYR A 627 24.99 1.33 -45.92
CA TYR A 627 24.59 0.31 -46.90
C TYR A 627 24.85 0.84 -48.32
N ASN A 628 25.68 0.14 -49.09
CA ASN A 628 26.34 0.64 -50.29
C ASN A 628 25.56 0.25 -51.58
N THR A 629 25.16 1.24 -52.39
CA THR A 629 24.56 1.18 -53.74
C THR A 629 23.15 0.52 -53.90
N LEU A 630 22.16 1.37 -54.26
CA LEU A 630 20.67 1.21 -54.30
C LEU A 630 20.00 0.94 -52.92
N GLY A 631 19.83 1.87 -51.97
CA GLY A 631 20.19 3.29 -51.84
C GLY A 631 20.00 3.78 -50.38
N ILE A 632 20.97 4.59 -49.93
CA ILE A 632 21.01 5.50 -48.75
C ILE A 632 21.14 4.84 -47.35
N ALA A 633 22.26 5.13 -46.69
CA ALA A 633 22.62 4.79 -45.31
C ALA A 633 21.64 5.33 -44.25
N LYS A 634 21.23 4.49 -43.28
CA LYS A 634 20.37 4.86 -42.14
C LYS A 634 20.98 4.38 -40.80
N PRO A 635 20.84 5.16 -39.70
CA PRO A 635 21.10 4.74 -38.32
C PRO A 635 19.99 3.76 -37.87
N PHE A 636 20.36 2.64 -37.26
CA PHE A 636 19.45 1.49 -37.22
C PHE A 636 19.61 0.69 -35.92
N PHE A 637 18.46 0.43 -35.31
CA PHE A 637 18.18 -0.37 -34.13
C PHE A 637 18.40 -1.88 -34.40
N ASP A 638 18.70 -2.72 -33.37
CA ASP A 638 17.80 -3.83 -32.98
C ASP A 638 18.16 -4.63 -31.69
N SER A 639 17.13 -4.79 -30.82
CA SER A 639 16.85 -5.65 -29.62
C SER A 639 17.96 -5.97 -28.57
N THR A 640 17.85 -5.68 -27.26
CA THR A 640 16.72 -5.45 -26.31
C THR A 640 16.25 -4.00 -26.18
N ALA A 641 16.14 -3.32 -27.31
CA ALA A 641 15.27 -2.16 -27.51
C ALA A 641 13.79 -2.36 -27.04
N PHE A 642 13.36 -3.58 -26.69
CA PHE A 642 11.99 -3.89 -26.28
C PHE A 642 11.61 -3.51 -24.84
N SER A 643 12.53 -3.54 -23.86
CA SER A 643 12.21 -3.02 -22.51
C SER A 643 12.15 -1.49 -22.52
N ILE A 644 13.06 -0.85 -23.27
CA ILE A 644 13.11 0.60 -23.49
C ILE A 644 11.85 1.10 -24.20
N VAL A 645 11.29 0.32 -25.14
CA VAL A 645 10.02 0.63 -25.82
C VAL A 645 8.81 0.43 -24.88
N GLY A 646 8.82 -0.57 -23.99
CA GLY A 646 7.77 -0.79 -22.99
C GLY A 646 7.70 0.32 -21.93
N ASP A 647 8.85 0.75 -21.42
CA ASP A 647 8.97 1.80 -20.40
C ASP A 647 8.67 3.19 -20.97
N ALA A 648 9.11 3.48 -22.20
CA ALA A 648 8.80 4.73 -22.90
C ALA A 648 7.31 4.84 -23.28
N CYS A 649 6.65 3.72 -23.62
CA CYS A 649 5.21 3.71 -23.90
C CYS A 649 4.35 3.91 -22.64
N GLY A 650 4.78 3.40 -21.47
CA GLY A 650 4.12 3.66 -20.18
C GLY A 650 4.16 5.14 -19.81
N TYR A 651 5.33 5.77 -19.94
CA TYR A 651 5.53 7.18 -19.61
C TYR A 651 4.73 8.14 -20.52
N ILE A 652 4.59 7.85 -21.82
CA ILE A 652 3.81 8.68 -22.76
C ILE A 652 2.29 8.52 -22.55
N SER A 653 1.81 7.33 -22.16
CA SER A 653 0.39 7.09 -21.85
C SER A 653 -0.08 7.90 -20.64
N ASP A 654 0.75 7.99 -19.59
CA ASP A 654 0.40 8.64 -18.33
C ASP A 654 0.50 10.19 -18.40
N GLN A 655 1.24 10.73 -19.37
CA GLN A 655 1.35 12.19 -19.60
C GLN A 655 0.25 12.76 -20.52
N PHE A 656 -0.48 11.93 -21.26
CA PHE A 656 -1.54 12.36 -22.20
C PHE A 656 -2.97 12.25 -21.65
N ASP A 657 -3.18 11.80 -20.40
CA ASP A 657 -4.53 11.78 -19.80
C ASP A 657 -4.92 13.15 -19.21
N ILE A 658 -4.82 14.19 -20.04
CA ILE A 658 -5.43 15.49 -19.78
C ILE A 658 -6.91 15.40 -20.15
N HIS A 659 -7.77 15.59 -19.14
CA HIS A 659 -9.22 15.64 -19.22
C HIS A 659 -9.72 16.88 -19.98
N ASP A 660 -10.16 16.72 -21.23
CA ASP A 660 -11.16 17.59 -21.85
C ASP A 660 -12.24 16.72 -22.51
N ASP A 661 -13.51 17.07 -22.28
CA ASP A 661 -14.69 16.30 -22.73
C ASP A 661 -15.14 16.70 -24.15
N TYR A 662 -14.81 15.86 -25.12
CA TYR A 662 -15.11 16.09 -26.54
C TYR A 662 -16.62 16.10 -26.87
N GLU A 663 -17.46 15.45 -26.05
CA GLU A 663 -18.91 15.51 -26.23
C GLU A 663 -19.45 16.90 -25.91
N GLU A 664 -18.82 17.59 -24.95
CA GLU A 664 -19.16 18.96 -24.57
C GLU A 664 -18.70 19.97 -25.63
N LEU A 665 -17.49 19.79 -26.19
CA LEU A 665 -17.01 20.56 -27.36
C LEU A 665 -17.95 20.39 -28.57
N ALA A 666 -18.39 19.16 -28.85
CA ALA A 666 -19.36 18.88 -29.91
C ALA A 666 -20.75 19.48 -29.60
N LYS A 667 -21.20 19.47 -28.34
CA LYS A 667 -22.43 20.16 -27.93
C LYS A 667 -22.33 21.67 -28.13
N ASN A 668 -21.19 22.28 -27.81
CA ASN A 668 -20.97 23.72 -27.91
C ASN A 668 -20.85 24.20 -29.37
N ILE A 669 -20.22 23.41 -30.25
CA ILE A 669 -20.19 23.69 -31.69
C ILE A 669 -21.60 23.57 -32.31
N ARG A 670 -22.41 22.58 -31.89
CA ARG A 670 -23.82 22.43 -32.33
C ARG A 670 -24.68 23.63 -31.90
N LYS A 671 -24.47 24.11 -30.66
CA LYS A 671 -25.25 25.19 -30.03
C LYS A 671 -24.80 26.61 -30.40
N SER A 672 -23.60 26.81 -30.93
CA SER A 672 -23.08 28.14 -31.31
C SER A 672 -24.02 28.90 -32.26
N THR A 673 -24.35 30.17 -31.98
CA THR A 673 -25.11 31.03 -32.90
C THR A 673 -24.22 31.83 -33.84
N LEU A 674 -22.90 31.75 -33.66
CA LEU A 674 -21.87 32.53 -34.34
C LEU A 674 -21.28 31.81 -35.57
N LEU A 675 -21.53 30.50 -35.72
CA LEU A 675 -21.04 29.67 -36.81
C LEU A 675 -22.19 29.31 -37.77
N THR A 676 -21.93 29.35 -39.08
CA THR A 676 -22.88 28.84 -40.07
C THR A 676 -23.02 27.32 -39.96
N GLU A 677 -24.14 26.76 -40.41
CA GLU A 677 -24.38 25.31 -40.29
C GLU A 677 -23.32 24.46 -41.00
N SER A 678 -22.74 24.97 -42.09
CA SER A 678 -21.59 24.36 -42.78
C SER A 678 -20.31 24.37 -41.93
N GLN A 679 -20.05 25.47 -41.19
CA GLN A 679 -18.90 25.58 -40.28
C GLN A 679 -19.08 24.74 -39.02
N LYS A 680 -20.30 24.65 -38.47
CA LYS A 680 -20.61 23.73 -37.37
C LYS A 680 -20.39 22.29 -37.77
N GLN A 681 -20.87 21.87 -38.93
CA GLN A 681 -20.65 20.51 -39.43
C GLN A 681 -19.17 20.20 -39.62
N LYS A 682 -18.36 21.18 -40.08
CA LYS A 682 -16.91 21.02 -40.22
C LYS A 682 -16.20 20.91 -38.86
N ALA A 683 -16.54 21.78 -37.91
CA ALA A 683 -15.97 21.78 -36.56
C ALA A 683 -16.42 20.55 -35.73
N LEU A 684 -17.65 20.07 -35.92
CA LEU A 684 -18.15 18.84 -35.30
C LEU A 684 -17.43 17.61 -35.81
N LYS A 685 -17.17 17.57 -37.12
CA LYS A 685 -16.41 16.49 -37.72
C LYS A 685 -14.97 16.48 -37.18
N GLN A 686 -14.36 17.65 -36.99
CA GLN A 686 -13.03 17.77 -36.38
C GLN A 686 -13.01 17.36 -34.90
N ALA A 687 -14.02 17.74 -34.10
CA ALA A 687 -14.15 17.31 -32.71
C ALA A 687 -14.34 15.79 -32.55
N GLN A 688 -15.07 15.13 -33.47
CA GLN A 688 -15.17 13.67 -33.51
C GLN A 688 -13.85 13.00 -33.91
N TYR A 689 -13.09 13.57 -34.85
CA TYR A 689 -11.77 13.04 -35.22
C TYR A 689 -10.77 13.09 -34.05
N LEU A 690 -10.81 14.14 -33.24
CA LEU A 690 -10.00 14.28 -32.02
C LEU A 690 -10.33 13.23 -30.95
N GLY A 691 -11.61 12.96 -30.68
CA GLY A 691 -12.03 11.94 -29.72
C GLY A 691 -11.67 10.50 -30.15
N VAL A 692 -11.80 10.18 -31.43
CA VAL A 692 -11.43 8.85 -31.97
C VAL A 692 -9.91 8.66 -31.96
N ALA A 693 -9.14 9.70 -32.27
CA ALA A 693 -7.68 9.63 -32.28
C ALA A 693 -7.07 9.46 -30.87
N ARG A 694 -7.65 10.10 -29.84
CA ARG A 694 -7.29 9.87 -28.42
C ARG A 694 -7.48 8.41 -28.01
N HIS A 695 -8.62 7.82 -28.37
CA HIS A 695 -8.96 6.45 -27.97
C HIS A 695 -8.12 5.40 -28.71
N MET A 696 -7.85 5.63 -30.01
CA MET A 696 -6.92 4.79 -30.75
C MET A 696 -5.51 4.87 -30.15
N PHE A 697 -5.04 6.04 -29.76
CA PHE A 697 -3.72 6.19 -29.14
C PHE A 697 -3.56 5.43 -27.82
N SER A 698 -4.46 5.59 -26.84
CA SER A 698 -4.31 4.88 -25.54
C SER A 698 -4.41 3.36 -25.69
N THR A 699 -5.26 2.88 -26.59
CA THR A 699 -5.42 1.44 -26.87
C THR A 699 -4.17 0.84 -27.52
N CYS A 700 -3.47 1.60 -28.36
CA CYS A 700 -2.26 1.16 -29.05
C CYS A 700 -1.02 1.18 -28.15
N MET A 701 -0.96 2.15 -27.23
CA MET A 701 0.10 2.25 -26.21
C MET A 701 0.00 1.12 -25.18
N LEU A 702 -1.21 0.71 -24.79
CA LEU A 702 -1.43 -0.42 -23.88
C LEU A 702 -1.06 -1.77 -24.53
N ALA A 703 -1.40 -1.96 -25.82
CA ALA A 703 -1.04 -3.16 -26.57
C ALA A 703 0.49 -3.29 -26.79
N ALA A 704 1.20 -2.17 -26.97
CA ALA A 704 2.65 -2.12 -27.08
C ALA A 704 3.36 -2.45 -25.75
N LYS A 705 2.83 -1.97 -24.61
CA LYS A 705 3.36 -2.23 -23.25
C LYS A 705 3.35 -3.72 -22.89
N VAL A 706 2.27 -4.43 -23.25
CA VAL A 706 2.10 -5.89 -23.04
C VAL A 706 3.02 -6.74 -23.94
N ALA A 707 3.43 -6.20 -25.09
CA ALA A 707 4.22 -6.93 -26.07
C ALA A 707 5.74 -6.95 -25.76
N GLY A 708 6.22 -6.00 -24.94
CA GLY A 708 7.63 -5.85 -24.58
C GLY A 708 8.14 -6.75 -23.44
N ALA A 709 7.26 -7.33 -22.61
CA ALA A 709 7.67 -8.11 -21.43
C ALA A 709 7.75 -9.64 -21.64
N PHE A 710 7.25 -10.18 -22.76
CA PHE A 710 7.36 -11.62 -23.06
C PHE A 710 8.58 -11.92 -23.95
N ALA A 711 9.60 -12.57 -23.36
CA ALA A 711 10.68 -13.22 -24.12
C ALA A 711 10.21 -14.60 -24.64
N GLY A 712 9.38 -14.63 -25.67
CA GLY A 712 8.93 -15.86 -26.33
C GLY A 712 7.80 -15.67 -27.36
N PRO A 713 7.64 -16.54 -28.38
CA PRO A 713 7.13 -16.14 -29.69
C PRO A 713 5.60 -16.10 -29.75
N LEU A 714 5.04 -14.90 -29.59
CA LEU A 714 3.86 -14.43 -30.32
C LEU A 714 4.10 -12.97 -30.76
N SER A 715 4.69 -12.82 -31.96
CA SER A 715 5.18 -11.60 -32.59
C SER A 715 4.10 -10.71 -33.24
N LEU A 716 2.85 -10.74 -32.76
CA LEU A 716 1.73 -10.01 -33.38
C LEU A 716 1.36 -8.68 -32.68
N PRO A 717 1.43 -8.54 -31.34
CA PRO A 717 1.11 -7.28 -30.66
C PRO A 717 2.16 -6.18 -30.90
N ILE A 718 3.42 -6.56 -31.09
CA ILE A 718 4.56 -5.65 -31.32
C ILE A 718 4.43 -4.88 -32.66
N SER A 719 4.05 -5.57 -33.74
CA SER A 719 3.87 -4.97 -35.07
C SER A 719 2.68 -4.03 -35.16
N ILE A 720 1.71 -4.17 -34.25
CA ILE A 720 0.54 -3.30 -34.13
C ILE A 720 0.93 -2.04 -33.32
N GLY A 721 1.67 -2.18 -32.21
CA GLY A 721 2.11 -1.05 -31.38
C GLY A 721 3.01 -0.03 -32.12
N LEU A 722 4.00 -0.51 -32.89
CA LEU A 722 4.96 0.38 -33.57
C LEU A 722 4.37 1.11 -34.79
N GLY A 723 3.37 0.54 -35.47
CA GLY A 723 2.67 1.21 -36.58
C GLY A 723 1.70 2.32 -36.14
N LEU A 724 1.39 2.42 -34.85
CA LEU A 724 0.38 3.36 -34.32
C LEU A 724 1.01 4.62 -33.68
N ILE A 725 2.30 4.56 -33.32
CA ILE A 725 3.10 5.71 -32.89
C ILE A 725 3.45 6.65 -34.06
N GLU A 726 3.67 6.11 -35.27
CA GLU A 726 3.88 6.92 -36.49
C GLU A 726 2.66 7.80 -36.84
N ASN A 727 1.43 7.35 -36.56
CA ASN A 727 0.21 8.10 -36.84
C ASN A 727 -0.09 9.23 -35.82
N PHE A 728 0.53 9.22 -34.64
CA PHE A 728 0.29 10.22 -33.60
C PHE A 728 1.22 11.45 -33.74
N GLY A 729 2.42 11.26 -34.29
CA GLY A 729 3.33 12.35 -34.64
C GLY A 729 2.79 13.27 -35.74
N ASP A 730 2.15 12.69 -36.76
CA ASP A 730 1.48 13.46 -37.82
C ASP A 730 0.28 14.26 -37.29
N MET A 731 -0.43 13.74 -36.29
CA MET A 731 -1.56 14.40 -35.65
C MET A 731 -1.15 15.64 -34.84
N LEU A 732 -0.06 15.57 -34.06
CA LEU A 732 0.48 16.71 -33.30
C LEU A 732 1.03 17.81 -34.23
N PHE A 733 1.60 17.43 -35.37
CA PHE A 733 2.11 18.36 -36.38
C PHE A 733 0.97 19.05 -37.18
N GLU A 734 -0.14 18.34 -37.47
CA GLU A 734 -1.34 18.93 -38.08
C GLU A 734 -2.10 19.86 -37.12
N MET A 735 -2.08 19.58 -35.80
CA MET A 735 -2.67 20.44 -34.77
C MET A 735 -1.89 21.76 -34.58
N GLN A 736 -0.56 21.75 -34.74
CA GLN A 736 0.27 22.96 -34.77
C GLN A 736 0.10 23.78 -36.06
N ALA A 737 -0.30 23.16 -37.18
CA ALA A 737 -0.52 23.85 -38.45
C ALA A 737 -1.88 24.55 -38.57
N ALA A 738 -2.81 24.32 -37.63
CA ALA A 738 -4.19 24.80 -37.72
C ALA A 738 -4.51 26.07 -36.91
N ASP A 739 -3.48 26.80 -36.44
CA ASP A 739 -3.65 28.08 -35.72
C ASP A 739 -3.30 29.33 -36.56
N ILE A 740 -3.25 29.21 -37.89
CA ILE A 740 -2.96 30.35 -38.75
C ILE A 740 -4.03 30.41 -39.82
N LEU A 741 -5.16 31.05 -39.50
CA LEU A 741 -5.74 32.04 -40.41
C LEU A 741 -6.85 32.94 -39.81
N ASP A 742 -7.20 32.88 -38.51
CA ASP A 742 -8.00 34.00 -37.93
C ASP A 742 -7.94 34.25 -36.39
N GLY A 743 -6.84 33.87 -35.73
CA GLY A 743 -6.37 34.56 -34.50
C GLY A 743 -7.38 34.76 -33.36
N SER A 744 -8.02 33.71 -32.85
CA SER A 744 -8.71 33.80 -31.56
C SER A 744 -8.89 32.44 -30.87
N PHE A 745 -7.89 32.00 -30.11
CA PHE A 745 -8.14 31.20 -28.92
C PHE A 745 -7.00 31.31 -27.90
N SER A 746 -7.36 31.60 -26.66
CA SER A 746 -6.52 31.48 -25.48
C SER A 746 -7.22 30.51 -24.53
N ALA A 747 -6.70 29.29 -24.36
CA ALA A 747 -7.14 28.38 -23.32
C ALA A 747 -6.01 28.17 -22.32
N LYS A 748 -6.25 28.61 -21.08
CA LYS A 748 -5.51 28.21 -19.88
C LYS A 748 -6.36 27.12 -19.20
N MET A 749 -5.77 25.99 -18.82
CA MET A 749 -6.40 25.02 -17.92
C MET A 749 -6.34 25.55 -16.47
N ASN A 750 -7.43 25.40 -15.71
CA ASN A 750 -7.47 25.56 -14.25
C ASN A 750 -8.16 24.31 -13.65
N TRP A 751 -7.64 23.80 -12.54
CA TRP A 751 -8.20 22.67 -11.77
C TRP A 751 -8.70 23.18 -10.41
N TYR A 752 -9.97 22.96 -10.04
CA TYR A 752 -10.47 23.13 -8.66
C TYR A 752 -11.64 22.16 -8.41
N VAL A 753 -11.57 21.30 -7.38
CA VAL A 753 -12.67 20.42 -6.89
C VAL A 753 -12.69 20.53 -5.36
N ASP A 754 -13.80 21.01 -4.81
CA ASP A 754 -14.00 21.42 -3.42
C ASP A 754 -15.50 21.63 -3.14
N PRO A 755 -16.19 21.11 -2.10
CA PRO A 755 -16.01 19.92 -1.26
C PRO A 755 -16.62 18.64 -1.85
N SER A 756 -16.07 17.46 -1.53
CA SER A 756 -16.57 16.16 -2.03
C SER A 756 -16.48 15.03 -0.99
N GLY A 757 -17.34 14.01 -1.13
CA GLY A 757 -17.38 12.85 -0.23
C GLY A 757 -18.59 11.96 -0.50
N TYR A 758 -18.96 11.11 0.47
CA TYR A 758 -20.19 10.32 0.41
C TYR A 758 -21.05 10.41 1.68
N VAL A 759 -22.31 10.02 1.55
CA VAL A 759 -23.27 9.93 2.66
C VAL A 759 -23.62 8.47 2.94
N TYR A 760 -23.71 8.08 4.22
CA TYR A 760 -23.98 6.70 4.64
C TYR A 760 -24.88 6.62 5.89
N GLU A 761 -25.40 5.43 6.21
CA GLU A 761 -26.23 5.16 7.39
C GLU A 761 -25.61 4.05 8.27
N ALA A 762 -25.36 4.36 9.54
CA ALA A 762 -24.77 3.49 10.58
C ALA A 762 -23.32 3.05 10.30
N VAL A 763 -23.07 2.39 9.18
CA VAL A 763 -21.77 1.86 8.75
C VAL A 763 -21.43 2.38 7.36
N THR A 764 -20.14 2.53 7.06
CA THR A 764 -19.69 3.22 5.84
C THR A 764 -20.18 2.49 4.58
N SER A 765 -20.09 1.17 4.53
CA SER A 765 -20.61 0.32 3.43
C SER A 765 -22.07 0.60 3.04
N ASN A 766 -22.92 1.07 3.98
CA ASN A 766 -24.33 1.35 3.74
C ASN A 766 -24.53 2.77 3.21
N ARG A 767 -24.11 3.00 1.96
CA ARG A 767 -24.19 4.28 1.24
C ARG A 767 -25.63 4.72 0.99
N LEU A 768 -25.89 6.02 1.10
CA LEU A 768 -27.21 6.60 0.89
C LEU A 768 -27.27 7.38 -0.43
N GLN A 769 -28.02 6.84 -1.39
CA GLN A 769 -28.40 7.52 -2.62
C GLN A 769 -29.49 8.58 -2.40
N ASP A 770 -29.62 9.58 -3.29
CA ASP A 770 -30.66 10.60 -3.29
C ASP A 770 -30.69 11.47 -2.01
N VAL A 771 -29.56 11.62 -1.33
CA VAL A 771 -29.41 12.58 -0.23
C VAL A 771 -29.18 13.95 -0.85
N LYS A 772 -30.01 14.92 -0.48
CA LYS A 772 -29.85 16.32 -0.90
C LYS A 772 -28.71 16.96 -0.10
N ALA A 773 -27.59 17.22 -0.74
CA ALA A 773 -26.46 17.95 -0.20
C ALA A 773 -26.53 19.43 -0.63
N THR A 774 -26.48 20.36 0.31
CA THR A 774 -26.54 21.81 0.06
C THR A 774 -25.29 22.47 0.63
N ALA A 775 -24.49 23.09 -0.23
CA ALA A 775 -23.27 23.78 0.17
C ALA A 775 -23.57 25.23 0.61
N TYR A 776 -23.04 25.60 1.77
CA TYR A 776 -22.99 26.97 2.28
C TYR A 776 -21.53 27.39 2.39
N TRP A 777 -21.29 28.68 2.24
CA TRP A 777 -19.95 29.21 2.32
C TRP A 777 -19.88 30.59 2.96
N ILE A 778 -18.69 30.92 3.44
CA ILE A 778 -18.28 32.27 3.83
C ILE A 778 -17.12 32.61 2.88
N PRO A 779 -17.29 33.59 1.97
CA PRO A 779 -16.24 33.97 1.03
C PRO A 779 -15.00 34.47 1.75
N LEU A 780 -13.82 34.21 1.17
CA LEU A 780 -12.58 34.79 1.65
C LEU A 780 -12.71 36.32 1.77
N ASP A 781 -12.46 36.85 2.97
CA ASP A 781 -12.31 38.28 3.21
C ASP A 781 -10.81 38.64 3.08
N PRO A 782 -10.37 39.26 1.96
CA PRO A 782 -8.96 39.58 1.75
C PRO A 782 -8.45 40.67 2.72
N ASP A 783 -9.35 41.40 3.39
CA ASP A 783 -9.01 42.43 4.36
C ASP A 783 -8.87 41.86 5.80
N ASP A 784 -9.24 40.60 6.03
CA ASP A 784 -9.01 39.88 7.31
C ASP A 784 -7.79 38.96 7.22
N PRO A 785 -6.59 39.40 7.66
CA PRO A 785 -5.37 38.60 7.58
C PRO A 785 -5.40 37.34 8.47
N ASP A 786 -6.42 37.21 9.33
CA ASP A 786 -6.61 36.09 10.25
C ASP A 786 -7.81 35.21 9.85
N PHE A 787 -8.37 35.41 8.66
CA PHE A 787 -9.55 34.69 8.14
C PHE A 787 -9.45 33.18 8.31
N TRP A 788 -8.29 32.59 8.00
CA TRP A 788 -8.06 31.14 8.05
C TRP A 788 -7.86 30.58 9.47
N ASN A 789 -7.59 31.42 10.47
CA ASN A 789 -7.43 30.96 11.86
C ASN A 789 -8.72 31.12 12.69
N LYS A 790 -9.74 31.81 12.14
CA LYS A 790 -11.04 32.01 12.78
C LYS A 790 -12.08 31.03 12.22
N LYS A 791 -12.04 29.77 12.66
CA LYS A 791 -13.07 28.78 12.29
C LYS A 791 -14.46 29.36 12.61
N PRO A 792 -15.41 29.36 11.66
CA PRO A 792 -16.76 29.84 11.93
C PRO A 792 -17.47 29.03 13.02
N ASP A 793 -18.18 29.72 13.91
CA ASP A 793 -18.97 29.10 14.97
C ASP A 793 -20.43 28.87 14.53
N GLY A 794 -21.01 27.74 14.94
CA GLY A 794 -22.43 27.42 14.74
C GLY A 794 -22.79 26.89 13.34
N LEU A 795 -24.07 26.52 13.17
CA LEU A 795 -24.65 26.05 11.91
C LEU A 795 -24.96 27.24 10.97
N PRO A 796 -25.00 27.04 9.64
CA PRO A 796 -25.23 28.13 8.68
C PRO A 796 -26.55 28.89 8.91
N GLU A 797 -27.58 28.22 9.42
CA GLU A 797 -28.90 28.82 9.70
C GLU A 797 -28.89 29.84 10.86
N GLY A 798 -27.82 29.87 11.67
CA GLY A 798 -27.63 30.83 12.76
C GLY A 798 -26.40 31.73 12.61
N ASN A 799 -25.71 31.65 11.47
CA ASN A 799 -24.49 32.40 11.19
C ASN A 799 -24.77 33.48 10.12
N GLU A 800 -24.79 34.76 10.53
CA GLU A 800 -25.10 35.88 9.64
C GLU A 800 -24.10 36.08 8.49
N LYS A 801 -22.92 35.44 8.56
CA LYS A 801 -21.89 35.48 7.49
C LYS A 801 -21.99 34.31 6.52
N ALA A 802 -22.72 33.26 6.86
CA ALA A 802 -22.86 32.06 6.04
C ALA A 802 -23.94 32.25 4.98
N GLU A 803 -23.59 32.08 3.71
CA GLU A 803 -24.51 32.23 2.59
C GLU A 803 -24.66 30.89 1.85
N ILE A 804 -25.83 30.64 1.27
CA ILE A 804 -25.99 29.50 0.34
C ILE A 804 -25.12 29.80 -0.88
N TRP A 805 -24.21 28.89 -1.23
CA TRP A 805 -23.31 29.14 -2.35
C TRP A 805 -24.05 29.12 -3.69
N ASN A 806 -23.81 30.14 -4.51
CA ASN A 806 -24.36 30.25 -5.86
C ASN A 806 -23.53 29.46 -6.88
N ALA A 807 -23.82 28.17 -7.03
CA ALA A 807 -23.12 27.26 -7.93
C ALA A 807 -23.35 27.54 -9.43
N GLU A 808 -24.35 28.35 -9.79
CA GLU A 808 -24.66 28.68 -11.20
C GLU A 808 -23.48 29.37 -11.90
N GLU A 809 -22.65 30.10 -11.15
CA GLU A 809 -21.43 30.76 -11.66
C GLU A 809 -20.39 29.75 -12.18
N TYR A 810 -20.46 28.51 -11.71
CA TYR A 810 -19.56 27.40 -12.07
C TYR A 810 -20.28 26.33 -12.88
N SER A 811 -21.46 26.64 -13.45
CA SER A 811 -22.29 25.69 -14.20
C SER A 811 -22.69 24.42 -13.43
N GLN A 812 -22.74 24.51 -12.10
CA GLN A 812 -23.08 23.39 -11.21
C GLN A 812 -24.41 23.63 -10.49
N PRO A 813 -25.09 22.57 -10.02
CA PRO A 813 -26.27 22.71 -9.17
C PRO A 813 -25.87 22.88 -7.70
N ASN A 814 -26.61 23.68 -6.94
CA ASN A 814 -26.61 23.63 -5.47
C ASN A 814 -28.05 23.85 -5.01
N PRO A 815 -28.71 22.85 -4.40
CA PRO A 815 -28.17 21.57 -3.93
C PRO A 815 -27.85 20.56 -5.04
N ILE A 816 -27.03 19.56 -4.73
CA ILE A 816 -26.88 18.31 -5.50
C ILE A 816 -27.48 17.13 -4.73
N TYR A 817 -27.70 16.03 -5.44
CA TYR A 817 -28.15 14.78 -4.85
C TYR A 817 -27.05 13.75 -4.98
N THR A 818 -26.87 12.94 -3.93
CA THR A 818 -25.92 11.84 -3.98
C THR A 818 -26.34 10.80 -5.01
N ASP A 819 -25.36 10.22 -5.69
CA ASP A 819 -25.57 9.14 -6.66
C ASP A 819 -25.79 7.78 -5.98
N ALA A 820 -25.80 6.69 -6.77
CA ALA A 820 -26.02 5.33 -6.27
C ALA A 820 -24.99 4.88 -5.23
N ASP A 821 -23.77 5.42 -5.29
CA ASP A 821 -22.67 5.14 -4.36
C ASP A 821 -22.66 6.13 -3.17
N GLY A 822 -23.66 6.99 -3.09
CA GLY A 822 -23.81 8.00 -2.06
C GLY A 822 -22.86 9.19 -2.23
N MET A 823 -22.20 9.33 -3.38
CA MET A 823 -21.16 10.33 -3.62
C MET A 823 -21.72 11.69 -4.02
N TYR A 824 -21.01 12.76 -3.70
CA TYR A 824 -21.30 14.13 -4.10
C TYR A 824 -20.00 14.95 -4.24
N ALA A 825 -19.98 15.96 -5.12
CA ALA A 825 -18.84 16.84 -5.33
C ALA A 825 -19.27 18.19 -5.92
N TRP A 826 -18.51 19.24 -5.61
CA TRP A 826 -18.59 20.55 -6.27
C TRP A 826 -17.20 21.05 -6.64
N ASP A 827 -17.14 22.02 -7.55
CA ASP A 827 -15.96 22.87 -7.80
C ASP A 827 -16.27 24.25 -7.25
N THR A 828 -15.59 24.66 -6.18
CA THR A 828 -15.95 25.87 -5.42
C THR A 828 -14.82 26.90 -5.32
N PRO A 829 -15.15 28.19 -5.09
CA PRO A 829 -14.18 29.25 -4.82
C PRO A 829 -13.60 29.23 -3.39
N GLU A 830 -12.58 30.05 -3.17
CA GLU A 830 -11.88 30.15 -1.88
C GLU A 830 -12.79 30.71 -0.75
N GLY A 831 -12.85 30.03 0.39
CA GLY A 831 -13.62 30.42 1.56
C GLY A 831 -13.74 29.33 2.63
N TRP A 832 -14.58 29.56 3.63
CA TRP A 832 -15.00 28.51 4.57
C TRP A 832 -16.29 27.87 4.10
N TRP A 833 -16.35 26.54 4.09
CA TRP A 833 -17.46 25.77 3.55
C TRP A 833 -18.11 24.90 4.61
N ILE A 834 -19.41 24.66 4.49
CA ILE A 834 -20.14 23.67 5.26
C ILE A 834 -21.24 23.08 4.38
N VAL A 835 -21.41 21.77 4.44
CA VAL A 835 -22.42 21.07 3.64
C VAL A 835 -23.53 20.58 4.57
N LYS A 836 -24.78 20.83 4.17
CA LYS A 836 -26.00 20.37 4.85
C LYS A 836 -26.59 19.20 4.07
N TYR A 837 -26.98 18.14 4.77
CA TYR A 837 -27.51 16.91 4.19
C TYR A 837 -28.93 16.65 4.65
N GLU A 838 -29.84 16.44 3.70
CA GLU A 838 -31.26 16.25 3.94
C GLU A 838 -31.79 15.04 3.15
N LYS A 839 -32.52 14.15 3.83
CA LYS A 839 -33.22 13.02 3.22
C LYS A 839 -34.47 12.68 4.03
N GLU A 840 -35.58 12.38 3.35
CA GLU A 840 -36.82 11.97 4.01
C GLU A 840 -36.59 10.68 4.84
N GLY A 841 -37.11 10.64 6.07
CA GLY A 841 -36.88 9.53 7.00
C GLY A 841 -35.57 9.61 7.81
N TYR A 842 -34.75 10.66 7.63
CA TYR A 842 -33.50 10.87 8.35
C TYR A 842 -33.47 12.19 9.14
N GLU A 843 -32.57 12.28 10.11
CA GLU A 843 -32.16 13.53 10.75
C GLU A 843 -31.29 14.35 9.80
N THR A 844 -31.44 15.68 9.85
CA THR A 844 -30.57 16.59 9.10
C THR A 844 -29.17 16.52 9.68
N ALA A 845 -28.17 16.33 8.82
CA ALA A 845 -26.76 16.29 9.19
C ALA A 845 -26.01 17.46 8.57
N TYR A 846 -24.86 17.80 9.16
CA TYR A 846 -23.96 18.84 8.65
C TYR A 846 -22.52 18.33 8.70
N SER A 847 -21.70 18.76 7.75
CA SER A 847 -20.26 18.63 7.87
C SER A 847 -19.70 19.58 8.93
N ASP A 848 -18.43 19.40 9.26
CA ASP A 848 -17.66 20.47 9.89
C ASP A 848 -17.46 21.65 8.92
N TRP A 849 -17.23 22.84 9.46
CA TRP A 849 -16.68 23.96 8.67
C TRP A 849 -15.28 23.60 8.17
N MET A 850 -15.06 23.73 6.87
CA MET A 850 -13.84 23.32 6.16
C MET A 850 -13.26 24.46 5.31
N PRO A 851 -11.95 24.74 5.36
CA PRO A 851 -11.33 25.81 4.59
C PRO A 851 -10.99 25.34 3.16
N VAL A 852 -11.27 26.16 2.17
CA VAL A 852 -10.90 25.93 0.76
C VAL A 852 -10.13 27.15 0.27
N PRO A 853 -8.88 27.05 -0.20
CA PRO A 853 -8.00 25.89 -0.23
C PRO A 853 -7.44 25.50 1.17
N PRO A 854 -6.92 24.27 1.34
CA PRO A 854 -6.70 23.24 0.33
C PRO A 854 -7.97 22.45 -0.05
N PRO A 855 -7.92 21.64 -1.13
CA PRO A 855 -9.01 20.78 -1.55
C PRO A 855 -9.62 19.93 -0.42
N GLN A 856 -10.94 19.97 -0.26
CA GLN A 856 -11.68 19.23 0.77
C GLN A 856 -12.33 17.98 0.16
N LEU A 857 -11.55 16.91 0.13
CA LEU A 857 -11.98 15.57 -0.27
C LEU A 857 -12.36 14.73 0.97
N GLU A 858 -13.09 13.64 0.75
CA GLU A 858 -13.49 12.68 1.80
C GLU A 858 -14.36 13.27 2.92
N VAL A 859 -15.22 14.24 2.60
CA VAL A 859 -16.21 14.81 3.52
C VAL A 859 -17.36 13.80 3.72
N ASN A 860 -17.08 12.73 4.45
CA ASN A 860 -17.97 11.59 4.60
C ASN A 860 -18.93 11.75 5.78
N ILE A 861 -20.24 11.66 5.53
CA ILE A 861 -21.26 12.00 6.53
C ILE A 861 -22.19 10.82 6.83
N ALA A 862 -22.28 10.49 8.12
CA ALA A 862 -23.28 9.56 8.64
C ALA A 862 -24.61 10.27 8.87
N MET A 863 -25.70 9.75 8.30
CA MET A 863 -27.06 10.19 8.62
C MET A 863 -27.77 9.23 9.57
N THR A 864 -28.56 9.79 10.49
CA THR A 864 -29.34 9.04 11.48
C THR A 864 -30.77 8.81 10.96
N SER A 865 -31.20 7.56 10.81
CA SER A 865 -32.57 7.23 10.43
C SER A 865 -33.54 7.40 11.60
N LYS A 866 -34.69 8.00 11.31
CA LYS A 866 -35.84 8.17 12.22
C LYS A 866 -36.84 7.01 12.13
N GLU A 867 -36.63 6.09 11.20
CA GLU A 867 -37.57 4.99 10.97
C GLU A 867 -37.33 3.86 11.97
N ALA A 868 -38.41 3.41 12.61
CA ALA A 868 -38.35 2.26 13.50
C ALA A 868 -37.98 0.98 12.73
N PRO A 869 -37.00 0.19 13.20
CA PRO A 869 -36.69 -1.11 12.63
C PRO A 869 -37.92 -2.00 12.63
N ARG A 870 -38.10 -2.78 11.56
CA ARG A 870 -39.08 -3.85 11.47
C ARG A 870 -38.37 -5.17 11.16
N VAL A 871 -38.91 -6.26 11.66
CA VAL A 871 -38.49 -7.61 11.28
C VAL A 871 -38.93 -7.83 9.83
N THR A 872 -37.97 -8.14 8.96
CA THR A 872 -38.23 -8.42 7.54
C THR A 872 -38.41 -9.91 7.29
N GLU A 873 -37.71 -10.74 8.07
CA GLU A 873 -37.72 -12.19 7.90
C GLU A 873 -37.39 -12.89 9.23
N VAL A 874 -38.02 -14.04 9.48
CA VAL A 874 -37.65 -14.95 10.57
C VAL A 874 -37.53 -16.37 10.02
N VAL A 875 -36.31 -16.86 9.89
CA VAL A 875 -35.99 -18.17 9.30
C VAL A 875 -35.69 -19.17 10.40
N LYS A 876 -36.42 -20.29 10.44
CA LYS A 876 -36.18 -21.41 11.37
C LYS A 876 -35.48 -22.55 10.63
N THR A 877 -34.36 -23.01 11.16
CA THR A 877 -33.64 -24.21 10.71
C THR A 877 -33.71 -25.28 11.78
N ASP A 878 -33.13 -26.46 11.53
CA ASP A 878 -33.13 -27.56 12.50
C ASP A 878 -32.52 -27.17 13.85
N ASN A 879 -31.54 -26.27 13.90
CA ASN A 879 -30.82 -25.90 15.13
C ASN A 879 -30.76 -24.39 15.43
N SER A 880 -31.34 -23.53 14.60
CA SER A 880 -31.30 -22.07 14.81
C SER A 880 -32.54 -21.33 14.33
N ILE A 881 -32.70 -20.10 14.80
CA ILE A 881 -33.67 -19.13 14.29
C ILE A 881 -32.93 -17.84 13.95
N THR A 882 -32.98 -17.42 12.70
CA THR A 882 -32.37 -16.17 12.24
C THR A 882 -33.44 -15.10 12.04
N VAL A 883 -33.27 -13.95 12.70
CA VAL A 883 -34.14 -12.78 12.59
C VAL A 883 -33.41 -11.72 11.79
N LYS A 884 -34.02 -11.25 10.70
CA LYS A 884 -33.50 -10.16 9.88
C LYS A 884 -34.28 -8.87 10.11
N PHE A 885 -33.57 -7.76 10.16
CA PHE A 885 -34.12 -6.44 10.42
C PHE A 885 -33.95 -5.53 9.21
N SER A 886 -34.93 -4.64 8.98
CA SER A 886 -34.87 -3.64 7.90
C SER A 886 -33.80 -2.58 8.10
N LYS A 887 -33.29 -2.43 9.33
CA LYS A 887 -32.32 -1.42 9.77
C LYS A 887 -31.29 -2.10 10.68
N TYR A 888 -30.10 -1.51 10.77
CA TYR A 888 -29.09 -1.96 11.74
C TYR A 888 -29.59 -1.80 13.19
N ILE A 889 -29.34 -2.81 14.01
CA ILE A 889 -29.73 -2.85 15.43
C ILE A 889 -28.51 -2.93 16.35
N ASP A 890 -28.67 -2.49 17.59
CA ASP A 890 -27.66 -2.65 18.65
C ASP A 890 -27.65 -4.12 19.12
N PRO A 891 -26.56 -4.87 18.89
CA PRO A 891 -26.47 -6.28 19.25
C PRO A 891 -26.67 -6.52 20.75
N LYS A 892 -26.35 -5.55 21.62
CA LYS A 892 -26.55 -5.66 23.08
C LYS A 892 -28.02 -5.80 23.45
N THR A 893 -28.91 -5.23 22.65
CA THR A 893 -30.36 -5.27 22.92
C THR A 893 -31.04 -6.54 22.38
N SER A 894 -30.31 -7.35 21.60
CA SER A 894 -30.81 -8.57 20.99
C SER A 894 -31.04 -9.72 21.98
N GLU A 895 -30.45 -9.63 23.18
CA GLU A 895 -30.72 -10.56 24.29
C GLU A 895 -32.18 -10.51 24.78
N ASN A 896 -32.92 -9.46 24.42
CA ASN A 896 -34.32 -9.29 24.78
C ASN A 896 -35.29 -10.14 23.93
N ILE A 897 -34.83 -10.80 22.87
CA ILE A 897 -35.69 -11.68 22.06
C ILE A 897 -36.15 -12.87 22.93
N GLU A 898 -37.40 -13.29 22.79
CA GLU A 898 -37.94 -14.38 23.62
C GLU A 898 -38.45 -15.53 22.76
N VAL A 899 -38.06 -16.76 23.10
CA VAL A 899 -38.46 -17.97 22.38
C VAL A 899 -39.22 -18.89 23.33
N TYR A 900 -40.29 -19.53 22.86
CA TYR A 900 -41.21 -20.30 23.68
C TYR A 900 -41.51 -21.69 23.11
N ASP A 901 -41.70 -22.66 24.01
CA ASP A 901 -42.17 -24.02 23.70
C ASP A 901 -43.71 -24.14 23.65
N ALA A 902 -44.21 -25.31 23.24
CA ALA A 902 -45.63 -25.62 23.16
C ALA A 902 -46.40 -25.49 24.50
N ASN A 903 -45.69 -25.55 25.63
CA ASN A 903 -46.25 -25.42 26.97
C ASN A 903 -46.18 -23.98 27.50
N GLY A 904 -45.61 -23.05 26.72
CA GLY A 904 -45.43 -21.65 27.09
C GLY A 904 -44.18 -21.37 27.94
N ASN A 905 -43.24 -22.31 28.06
CA ASN A 905 -41.97 -22.09 28.75
C ASN A 905 -40.97 -21.40 27.83
N LYS A 906 -40.11 -20.54 28.40
CA LYS A 906 -39.01 -19.90 27.66
C LYS A 906 -37.92 -20.92 27.32
N ILE A 907 -37.46 -20.89 26.07
CA ILE A 907 -36.36 -21.71 25.57
C ILE A 907 -35.07 -20.88 25.59
N ALA A 908 -34.02 -21.42 26.18
CA ALA A 908 -32.70 -20.81 26.19
C ALA A 908 -31.99 -20.98 24.83
N TYR A 909 -31.20 -19.99 24.46
CA TYR A 909 -30.43 -19.98 23.21
C TYR A 909 -29.12 -19.21 23.40
N VAL A 910 -28.21 -19.35 22.43
CA VAL A 910 -26.99 -18.55 22.32
C VAL A 910 -27.15 -17.61 21.12
N LEU A 911 -26.74 -16.35 21.26
CA LEU A 911 -26.75 -15.38 20.18
C LEU A 911 -25.50 -15.52 19.33
N GLU A 912 -25.70 -15.53 18.03
CA GLU A 912 -24.68 -15.31 17.02
C GLU A 912 -25.12 -14.19 16.10
N TYR A 913 -24.14 -13.42 15.64
CA TYR A 913 -24.37 -12.27 14.79
C TYR A 913 -23.81 -12.59 13.40
N SER A 914 -24.66 -12.67 12.40
CA SER A 914 -24.27 -12.68 10.99
C SER A 914 -24.34 -11.25 10.45
N ASP A 915 -23.45 -10.89 9.52
CA ASP A 915 -23.45 -9.54 8.91
C ASP A 915 -23.22 -8.40 9.95
N ALA A 916 -22.32 -8.63 10.90
CA ALA A 916 -21.89 -7.61 11.86
C ALA A 916 -20.88 -6.67 11.22
N GLU A 917 -21.15 -5.36 11.28
CA GLU A 917 -20.32 -4.34 10.65
C GLU A 917 -19.91 -3.28 11.67
N ILE A 918 -18.70 -2.74 11.48
CA ILE A 918 -18.11 -1.74 12.38
C ILE A 918 -18.35 -0.34 11.80
N SER A 919 -18.97 0.54 12.58
CA SER A 919 -19.15 1.94 12.21
C SER A 919 -17.85 2.74 12.30
N ALA A 920 -17.81 3.93 11.70
CA ALA A 920 -16.62 4.78 11.66
C ALA A 920 -16.07 5.21 13.05
N ASP A 921 -16.87 5.07 14.10
CA ASP A 921 -16.52 5.32 15.50
C ASP A 921 -16.18 4.05 16.31
N GLY A 922 -16.19 2.87 15.67
CA GLY A 922 -15.78 1.60 16.28
C GLY A 922 -16.91 0.81 16.96
N ALA A 923 -18.18 1.24 16.84
CA ALA A 923 -19.32 0.48 17.35
C ALA A 923 -19.71 -0.65 16.39
N VAL A 924 -20.21 -1.76 16.91
CA VAL A 924 -20.65 -2.92 16.12
C VAL A 924 -22.16 -2.88 15.98
N TYR A 925 -22.67 -2.95 14.76
CA TYR A 925 -24.10 -3.03 14.46
C TYR A 925 -24.40 -4.24 13.57
N VAL A 926 -25.62 -4.78 13.70
CA VAL A 926 -26.03 -6.01 13.00
C VAL A 926 -27.36 -5.82 12.30
N ARG A 927 -27.56 -6.46 11.16
CA ARG A 927 -28.89 -6.57 10.50
C ARG A 927 -29.53 -7.94 10.70
N GLU A 928 -28.74 -8.92 11.13
CA GLU A 928 -29.19 -10.29 11.31
C GLU A 928 -28.73 -10.83 12.67
N VAL A 929 -29.66 -11.49 13.36
CA VAL A 929 -29.39 -12.11 14.66
C VAL A 929 -29.82 -13.56 14.60
N THR A 930 -28.89 -14.47 14.88
CA THR A 930 -29.14 -15.91 14.89
C THR A 930 -29.17 -16.42 16.32
N LEU A 931 -30.28 -17.06 16.69
CA LEU A 931 -30.51 -17.72 17.96
C LEU A 931 -30.22 -19.21 17.77
N LYS A 932 -29.15 -19.75 18.36
CA LYS A 932 -28.77 -21.17 18.30
C LYS A 932 -29.26 -21.96 19.50
N PHE A 933 -29.77 -23.17 19.26
CA PHE A 933 -30.32 -24.08 20.26
C PHE A 933 -29.48 -25.36 20.36
N ALA A 934 -29.19 -25.80 21.57
CA ALA A 934 -28.33 -26.97 21.82
C ALA A 934 -28.99 -28.34 21.49
N GLY A 935 -30.31 -28.39 21.25
CA GLY A 935 -31.07 -29.64 21.07
C GLY A 935 -32.06 -29.61 19.91
N GLY A 936 -31.84 -28.74 18.93
CA GLY A 936 -32.75 -28.52 17.80
C GLY A 936 -33.90 -27.54 18.09
N THR A 937 -34.59 -27.09 17.05
CA THR A 937 -35.70 -26.12 17.12
C THR A 937 -37.08 -26.78 17.15
N ASP A 938 -37.14 -28.11 17.23
CA ASP A 938 -38.40 -28.88 17.18
C ASP A 938 -39.38 -28.52 18.30
N SER A 939 -38.88 -28.09 19.45
CA SER A 939 -39.70 -27.64 20.57
C SER A 939 -40.18 -26.18 20.44
N VAL A 940 -39.64 -25.40 19.50
CA VAL A 940 -39.96 -23.97 19.36
C VAL A 940 -41.29 -23.80 18.63
N VAL A 941 -42.24 -23.13 19.30
CA VAL A 941 -43.55 -22.81 18.72
C VAL A 941 -43.80 -21.31 18.57
N LYS A 942 -43.03 -20.45 19.24
CA LYS A 942 -43.23 -18.99 19.19
C LYS A 942 -41.95 -18.22 19.46
N VAL A 943 -41.71 -17.18 18.66
CA VAL A 943 -40.61 -16.21 18.81
C VAL A 943 -41.22 -14.82 18.96
N VAL A 944 -40.77 -14.04 19.95
CA VAL A 944 -41.24 -12.69 20.24
C VAL A 944 -40.06 -11.74 20.20
N ILE A 945 -40.15 -10.73 19.34
CA ILE A 945 -39.18 -9.64 19.25
C ILE A 945 -39.83 -8.41 19.90
N PRO A 946 -39.43 -8.02 21.12
CA PRO A 946 -40.03 -6.88 21.82
C PRO A 946 -39.51 -5.54 21.33
N LYS A 947 -40.19 -4.45 21.72
CA LYS A 947 -39.77 -3.07 21.43
C LYS A 947 -38.44 -2.67 22.05
N THR A 948 -37.98 -3.42 23.04
CA THR A 948 -36.70 -3.20 23.74
C THR A 948 -35.49 -3.60 22.92
N VAL A 949 -35.67 -4.23 21.76
CA VAL A 949 -34.62 -4.33 20.73
C VAL A 949 -34.53 -2.97 20.03
N LEU A 950 -33.36 -2.35 20.02
CA LEU A 950 -33.18 -0.98 19.53
C LEU A 950 -32.37 -0.94 18.22
N SER A 951 -32.66 0.04 17.36
CA SER A 951 -31.80 0.37 16.22
C SER A 951 -30.43 0.88 16.68
N TYR A 952 -29.49 0.99 15.74
CA TYR A 952 -28.22 1.70 15.94
C TYR A 952 -28.41 3.15 16.44
N SER A 953 -29.54 3.79 16.11
CA SER A 953 -29.92 5.14 16.52
C SER A 953 -30.71 5.19 17.85
N GLY A 954 -30.87 4.06 18.54
CA GLY A 954 -31.63 3.97 19.80
C GLY A 954 -33.15 4.02 19.62
N THR A 955 -33.66 3.81 18.40
CA THR A 955 -35.10 3.79 18.09
C THR A 955 -35.69 2.40 18.34
N GLU A 956 -36.83 2.32 19.02
CA GLU A 956 -37.50 1.06 19.34
C GLU A 956 -37.92 0.26 18.09
N THR A 957 -37.64 -1.04 18.08
CA THR A 957 -38.13 -1.97 17.05
C THR A 957 -39.64 -2.11 17.14
N LYS A 958 -40.31 -2.21 15.98
CA LYS A 958 -41.73 -2.60 15.96
C LYS A 958 -41.86 -4.04 16.47
N ALA A 959 -42.60 -4.21 17.56
CA ALA A 959 -42.82 -5.53 18.15
C ALA A 959 -43.32 -6.54 17.11
N HIS A 960 -42.70 -7.71 17.07
CA HIS A 960 -43.02 -8.79 16.14
C HIS A 960 -43.21 -10.10 16.88
N THR A 961 -44.07 -10.98 16.39
CA THR A 961 -44.25 -12.32 16.93
C THR A 961 -44.46 -13.31 15.80
N GLU A 962 -43.63 -14.35 15.78
CA GLU A 962 -43.68 -15.44 14.82
C GLU A 962 -44.13 -16.73 15.53
N ILE A 963 -45.03 -17.51 14.92
CA ILE A 963 -45.56 -18.75 15.51
C ILE A 963 -45.29 -19.91 14.54
N TYR A 964 -44.59 -20.93 15.03
CA TYR A 964 -44.24 -22.15 14.29
C TYR A 964 -45.13 -23.31 14.75
N GLY A 965 -45.67 -24.07 13.79
CA GLY A 965 -46.44 -25.28 14.10
C GLY A 965 -47.97 -25.14 14.11
N SER A 966 -48.55 -24.05 13.61
CA SER A 966 -49.92 -24.09 13.09
C SER A 966 -49.87 -24.29 11.58
N SER A 967 -50.30 -25.47 11.12
CA SER A 967 -50.80 -25.57 9.75
C SER A 967 -51.87 -24.49 9.59
N GLN A 968 -51.72 -23.59 8.62
CA GLN A 968 -52.81 -22.72 8.20
C GLN A 968 -53.95 -23.60 7.70
N ILE A 969 -54.86 -23.99 8.60
CA ILE A 969 -56.08 -24.71 8.23
C ILE A 969 -56.87 -23.72 7.38
N LYS A 970 -57.09 -24.07 6.11
CA LYS A 970 -57.82 -23.21 5.18
C LYS A 970 -59.22 -22.96 5.72
N LEU A 971 -59.70 -21.72 5.64
CA LEU A 971 -61.05 -21.37 6.08
C LEU A 971 -62.08 -22.26 5.36
N GLY A 972 -62.90 -22.98 6.12
CA GLY A 972 -63.86 -23.95 5.63
C GLY A 972 -63.36 -25.40 5.47
N ASP A 973 -62.06 -25.68 5.52
CA ASP A 973 -61.46 -27.03 5.50
C ASP A 973 -61.40 -27.60 6.93
N VAL A 974 -62.56 -27.93 7.47
CA VAL A 974 -62.74 -28.28 8.88
C VAL A 974 -62.19 -29.67 9.20
N ASN A 975 -62.12 -30.57 8.22
CA ASN A 975 -61.55 -31.91 8.41
C ASN A 975 -60.02 -31.97 8.20
N VAL A 976 -59.41 -30.87 7.75
CA VAL A 976 -57.97 -30.68 7.55
C VAL A 976 -57.39 -31.65 6.51
N ASP A 977 -58.18 -31.98 5.48
CA ASP A 977 -57.74 -32.88 4.39
C ASP A 977 -57.17 -32.11 3.18
N GLY A 978 -57.12 -30.78 3.27
CA GLY A 978 -56.62 -29.88 2.23
C GLY A 978 -57.66 -29.53 1.17
N LYS A 979 -58.90 -30.01 1.28
CA LYS A 979 -59.97 -29.83 0.26
C LYS A 979 -61.26 -29.32 0.89
N LEU A 980 -61.79 -28.25 0.31
CA LEU A 980 -63.13 -27.78 0.65
C LEU A 980 -64.21 -28.71 0.06
N SER A 981 -64.99 -29.38 0.91
CA SER A 981 -65.95 -30.39 0.47
C SER A 981 -67.25 -30.40 1.30
N ALA A 982 -68.23 -31.21 0.86
CA ALA A 982 -69.44 -31.45 1.65
C ALA A 982 -69.15 -32.22 2.96
N VAL A 983 -67.98 -32.84 3.09
CA VAL A 983 -67.55 -33.51 4.32
C VAL A 983 -67.27 -32.49 5.42
N ASP A 984 -66.74 -31.32 5.07
CA ASP A 984 -66.44 -30.23 6.01
C ASP A 984 -67.71 -29.62 6.58
N ALA A 985 -68.67 -29.29 5.72
CA ALA A 985 -69.99 -28.84 6.14
C ALA A 985 -70.71 -29.88 7.03
N LYS A 986 -70.51 -31.17 6.76
CA LYS A 986 -71.04 -32.25 7.61
C LYS A 986 -70.37 -32.26 8.98
N TRP A 987 -69.07 -32.02 9.08
CA TRP A 987 -68.37 -31.94 10.36
C TRP A 987 -68.84 -30.75 11.18
N VAL A 988 -69.09 -29.60 10.55
CA VAL A 988 -69.72 -28.44 11.20
C VAL A 988 -71.10 -28.81 11.76
N LEU A 989 -71.98 -29.45 10.97
CA LEU A 989 -73.30 -29.87 11.46
C LEU A 989 -73.23 -30.94 12.57
N GLN A 990 -72.23 -31.82 12.52
CA GLN A 990 -71.98 -32.80 13.59
C GLN A 990 -71.49 -32.11 14.87
N ALA A 991 -70.70 -31.03 14.75
CA ALA A 991 -70.28 -30.23 15.89
C ALA A 991 -71.45 -29.46 16.51
N VAL A 992 -72.29 -28.84 15.69
CA VAL A 992 -73.51 -28.13 16.13
C VAL A 992 -74.50 -29.06 16.84
N SER A 993 -74.62 -30.31 16.39
CA SER A 993 -75.47 -31.32 17.03
C SER A 993 -74.82 -32.02 18.23
N GLY A 994 -73.58 -31.65 18.59
CA GLY A 994 -72.82 -32.26 19.69
C GLY A 994 -72.35 -33.70 19.41
N SER A 995 -72.52 -34.20 18.18
CA SER A 995 -72.11 -35.54 17.77
C SER A 995 -70.62 -35.63 17.42
N ARG A 996 -69.90 -34.50 17.40
CA ARG A 996 -68.47 -34.40 17.14
C ARG A 996 -67.90 -33.21 17.92
N VAL A 997 -66.70 -33.37 18.47
CA VAL A 997 -65.95 -32.29 19.13
C VAL A 997 -64.85 -31.83 18.18
N LEU A 998 -64.77 -30.52 17.94
CA LEU A 998 -63.75 -29.90 17.08
C LEU A 998 -62.63 -29.31 17.95
N THR A 999 -61.38 -29.38 17.48
CA THR A 999 -60.25 -28.68 18.13
C THR A 999 -60.39 -27.16 17.97
N PRO A 1000 -59.69 -26.33 18.78
CA PRO A 1000 -59.74 -24.88 18.64
C PRO A 1000 -59.39 -24.38 17.23
N GLU A 1001 -58.44 -25.01 16.55
CA GLU A 1001 -58.07 -24.63 15.18
C GLU A 1001 -59.16 -25.01 14.17
N GLN A 1002 -59.80 -26.19 14.34
CA GLN A 1002 -60.95 -26.59 13.52
C GLN A 1002 -62.19 -25.74 13.78
N GLN A 1003 -62.33 -25.20 15.00
CA GLN A 1003 -63.40 -24.27 15.35
C GLN A 1003 -63.22 -22.93 14.63
N ALA A 1004 -61.98 -22.42 14.54
CA ALA A 1004 -61.66 -21.23 13.78
C ALA A 1004 -61.87 -21.44 12.26
N ALA A 1005 -61.48 -22.60 11.72
CA ALA A 1005 -61.75 -22.94 10.32
C ALA A 1005 -63.24 -23.16 10.01
N ALA A 1006 -64.03 -23.56 11.02
CA ALA A 1006 -65.47 -23.78 10.90
C ALA A 1006 -66.29 -22.48 10.95
N ASP A 1007 -65.80 -21.42 11.59
CA ASP A 1007 -66.45 -20.10 11.66
C ASP A 1007 -66.17 -19.27 10.39
N VAL A 1008 -66.71 -19.74 9.26
CA VAL A 1008 -66.42 -19.14 7.94
C VAL A 1008 -67.11 -17.80 7.72
N ASN A 1009 -67.96 -17.35 8.65
CA ASN A 1009 -68.61 -16.05 8.59
C ASN A 1009 -68.01 -15.02 9.58
N GLY A 1010 -67.11 -15.47 10.47
CA GLY A 1010 -66.38 -14.64 11.43
C GLY A 1010 -67.25 -14.06 12.55
N ASP A 1011 -68.42 -14.65 12.84
CA ASP A 1011 -69.35 -14.15 13.85
C ASP A 1011 -69.07 -14.69 15.28
N GLY A 1012 -68.06 -15.54 15.41
CA GLY A 1012 -67.64 -16.17 16.66
C GLY A 1012 -68.51 -17.35 17.07
N LYS A 1013 -69.44 -17.82 16.23
CA LYS A 1013 -70.39 -18.92 16.54
C LYS A 1013 -70.47 -19.94 15.43
N ILE A 1014 -70.04 -21.17 15.72
CA ILE A 1014 -70.20 -22.30 14.80
C ILE A 1014 -71.66 -22.76 14.79
N ASN A 1015 -72.34 -22.57 13.67
CA ASN A 1015 -73.74 -22.90 13.53
C ASN A 1015 -74.11 -23.37 12.09
N ALA A 1016 -75.40 -23.59 11.83
CA ALA A 1016 -75.86 -24.11 10.53
C ALA A 1016 -75.63 -23.12 9.36
N VAL A 1017 -75.42 -21.83 9.66
CA VAL A 1017 -75.08 -20.80 8.66
C VAL A 1017 -73.69 -21.07 8.08
N ASP A 1018 -72.72 -21.47 8.90
CA ASP A 1018 -71.35 -21.74 8.47
C ASP A 1018 -71.27 -22.98 7.58
N ALA A 1019 -71.96 -24.06 7.98
CA ALA A 1019 -72.10 -25.25 7.15
C ALA A 1019 -72.73 -24.94 5.79
N LYS A 1020 -73.69 -24.01 5.74
CA LYS A 1020 -74.30 -23.55 4.49
C LYS A 1020 -73.33 -22.76 3.63
N TRP A 1021 -72.51 -21.89 4.23
CA TRP A 1021 -71.53 -21.08 3.49
C TRP A 1021 -70.41 -21.96 2.91
N ILE A 1022 -69.96 -22.97 3.65
CA ILE A 1022 -69.04 -24.00 3.14
C ILE A 1022 -69.65 -24.70 1.92
N LEU A 1023 -70.91 -25.16 1.98
CA LEU A 1023 -71.57 -25.81 0.83
C LEU A 1023 -71.74 -24.87 -0.38
N GLN A 1024 -72.01 -23.59 -0.14
CA GLN A 1024 -72.09 -22.59 -1.20
C GLN A 1024 -70.71 -22.38 -1.86
N ALA A 1025 -69.64 -22.36 -1.07
CA ALA A 1025 -68.29 -22.27 -1.57
C ALA A 1025 -67.85 -23.51 -2.36
N VAL A 1026 -68.22 -24.72 -1.91
CA VAL A 1026 -68.01 -25.97 -2.67
C VAL A 1026 -68.73 -25.93 -4.02
N SER A 1027 -69.92 -25.33 -4.09
CA SER A 1027 -70.67 -25.17 -5.35
C SER A 1027 -70.19 -24.00 -6.22
N GLY A 1028 -69.21 -23.22 -5.78
CA GLY A 1028 -68.71 -22.02 -6.45
C GLY A 1028 -69.68 -20.82 -6.41
N SER A 1029 -70.75 -20.89 -5.61
CA SER A 1029 -71.75 -19.80 -5.50
C SER A 1029 -71.39 -18.74 -4.45
N ARG A 1030 -70.26 -18.92 -3.74
CA ARG A 1030 -69.72 -18.01 -2.73
C ARG A 1030 -68.21 -18.19 -2.62
N VAL A 1031 -67.47 -17.13 -2.35
CA VAL A 1031 -66.04 -17.19 -1.98
C VAL A 1031 -65.95 -17.05 -0.46
N LEU A 1032 -65.08 -17.84 0.18
CA LEU A 1032 -64.73 -17.66 1.59
C LEU A 1032 -63.42 -16.88 1.59
N ASP A 1033 -63.43 -15.68 2.18
CA ASP A 1033 -62.25 -14.80 2.28
C ASP A 1033 -61.45 -15.08 3.55
#